data_AF-A0A9N9TM55-F1
#
_entry.id   AF-A0A9N9TM55-F1
#
_cell.length_a   1.000
_cell.length_b   1.000
_cell.length_c   1.000
_cell.angle_alpha   90.00
_cell.angle_beta   90.00
_cell.angle_gamma   90.00
#
_symmetry.space_group_name_H-M   'P 1'
#
loop_
_entity.id
_entity.type
_entity.pdbx_description
1 polymer ?
#
loop_
_entity_poly.entity_id
_entity_poly.type
_entity_poly.pdbx_seq_one_letter_code
_entity_poly.pdbx_strand_id
1 'polypeptide(L)'
;MTFDRGVEPKVFRAIQHVNMEELAKCTEQEIRPVLPCLVRMGLISPLDTSKKCMNMKVTILTIVSGMELVNSIVALLSIDFHKLEIDVKKEQQLRQKGNTLLNDSVLIGNLSNTSMALEYERSDMTRRLSILLGELLYIHSQIQDGAETNEQESYIKSSELFDNDIFAEELSDIICIALAELPTTLNMCTLVETLLHVHNGPAIICRIVANFPDSFREVTTYLIQTGEKQEENISSVVRTSAISLICKMNPSQALSIRNKCVDLCRMPALAITLSLEQNKNICDDVDGDMVAFISGLLLGNDQTIRNWIALFIRTGQKRKGEVSSNALQQLRDELLKRLQKIIEASSEGELPDSMVVQASALLRLYCALRGIAAIKFQDDEVNYIVQLLTSHPNPTPAGVRFVSIGLCMLIACPSLISLPEHERKNIEWVQWLVKEEAYFETASGVSASFGEMLLLMAIHFHSNQLSAICDLVCATLGMKIAIRHNNMTRMKQVFTQEIFTEQVVTAHAVKVPVTNSLNANMTGFLPIHCIHQLLKSRAFAKHNVNIKKWIYKQICTSVSPLHPVLRMLVEVYVNSIILPNTKNSEHTNKPLTENEIRKVFQSSIFGQYFDQKQSIFTMDFDLSSEYQDVVVDNTSLTPQLLLLYYLLLYEDCRLNNAYILAAVEQTGTKIKKYTPEFMSELPIKYLLHHAQKDQSSYSGLFGPLLKLLATHFPHLTLVEDWLDDMAIQTEYKPTHISEISVIEAFSEIENNPLKCAKLLQNLLKKEAIDIWPFVEIFTQHAKNFLGDNVPRYLQDLYRDVWFRLNTVLPRRLWVLTVKNLVEDCSSLSRIDVAEDPLQIMRCDERVFRCAPMYAVVLRVLRASLASSRSQLMQHFLSNLKFEQSGQVMNESDREEMRRACIAAQVSYLVLFYF
;
A
#
# COMPACT_ATOMS: atom_id res chain seq x y z
N MET A 1 -50.14 34.79 -14.85
CA MET A 1 -49.88 33.36 -14.62
C MET A 1 -48.42 33.17 -14.98
N THR A 2 -47.57 32.75 -14.05
CA THR A 2 -46.14 32.59 -14.35
C THR A 2 -45.97 31.46 -15.37
N PHE A 3 -45.28 31.75 -16.48
CA PHE A 3 -44.98 30.82 -17.57
C PHE A 3 -44.11 29.61 -17.13
N ASP A 4 -43.68 29.61 -15.87
CA ASP A 4 -42.70 28.73 -15.22
C ASP A 4 -43.21 27.30 -14.90
N ARG A 5 -44.27 26.82 -15.56
CA ARG A 5 -44.72 25.43 -15.40
C ARG A 5 -43.98 24.51 -16.36
N GLY A 6 -43.05 23.73 -15.82
CA GLY A 6 -42.39 22.63 -16.53
C GLY A 6 -43.38 21.55 -16.99
N VAL A 7 -42.98 20.79 -18.02
CA VAL A 7 -43.79 19.70 -18.59
C VAL A 7 -43.78 18.49 -17.66
N GLU A 8 -44.96 17.90 -17.40
CA GLU A 8 -45.05 16.72 -16.53
C GLU A 8 -44.36 15.48 -17.14
N PRO A 9 -43.71 14.63 -16.32
CA PRO A 9 -43.02 13.43 -16.81
C PRO A 9 -43.92 12.42 -17.52
N LYS A 10 -45.18 12.35 -17.11
CA LYS A 10 -46.19 11.44 -17.69
C LYS A 10 -46.47 11.82 -19.15
N VAL A 11 -46.63 13.11 -19.42
CA VAL A 11 -46.91 13.66 -20.75
C VAL A 11 -45.74 13.38 -21.68
N PHE A 12 -44.51 13.74 -21.26
CA PHE A 12 -43.31 13.53 -22.08
C PHE A 12 -43.06 12.05 -22.41
N ARG A 13 -43.22 11.16 -21.43
CA ARG A 13 -43.09 9.70 -21.64
C ARG A 13 -44.14 9.17 -22.61
N ALA A 14 -45.37 9.66 -22.51
CA ALA A 14 -46.44 9.24 -23.39
C ALA A 14 -46.19 9.68 -24.84
N ILE A 15 -45.58 10.84 -25.08
CA ILE A 15 -45.20 11.30 -26.43
C ILE A 15 -43.98 10.54 -26.95
N GLN A 16 -42.95 10.31 -26.11
CA GLN A 16 -41.75 9.56 -26.49
C GLN A 16 -42.07 8.13 -26.95
N HIS A 17 -43.08 7.50 -26.34
CA HIS A 17 -43.53 6.15 -26.70
C HIS A 17 -44.79 6.11 -27.57
N VAL A 18 -45.33 7.27 -27.96
CA VAL A 18 -46.58 7.41 -28.72
C VAL A 18 -47.74 6.63 -28.06
N ASN A 19 -47.86 6.74 -26.74
CA ASN A 19 -48.91 6.11 -25.93
C ASN A 19 -50.14 7.01 -25.82
N MET A 20 -51.09 6.81 -26.73
CA MET A 20 -52.26 7.69 -26.89
C MET A 20 -53.32 7.50 -25.81
N GLU A 21 -53.32 6.35 -25.11
CA GLU A 21 -54.27 6.04 -24.04
C GLU A 21 -53.93 6.77 -22.73
N GLU A 22 -52.65 7.05 -22.49
CA GLU A 22 -52.19 7.88 -21.36
C GLU A 22 -52.42 9.36 -21.66
N LEU A 23 -52.17 9.81 -22.89
CA LEU A 23 -52.43 11.21 -23.30
C LEU A 23 -53.92 11.58 -23.24
N ALA A 24 -54.83 10.65 -23.56
CA ALA A 24 -56.27 10.88 -23.47
C ALA A 24 -56.79 11.08 -22.03
N LYS A 25 -56.00 10.70 -21.01
CA LYS A 25 -56.34 10.88 -19.59
C LYS A 25 -55.81 12.18 -19.00
N CYS A 26 -54.92 12.87 -19.71
CA CYS A 26 -54.31 14.12 -19.27
C CYS A 26 -55.27 15.30 -19.39
N THR A 27 -55.06 16.32 -18.57
CA THR A 27 -55.87 17.55 -18.62
C THR A 27 -55.46 18.44 -19.80
N GLU A 28 -56.36 19.33 -20.24
CA GLU A 28 -56.09 20.28 -21.33
C GLU A 28 -54.85 21.16 -21.06
N GLN A 29 -54.59 21.50 -19.79
CA GLN A 29 -53.40 22.26 -19.37
C GLN A 29 -52.10 21.45 -19.46
N GLU A 30 -52.15 20.13 -19.25
CA GLU A 30 -51.00 19.23 -19.36
C GLU A 30 -50.62 18.94 -20.81
N ILE A 31 -51.60 18.92 -21.71
CA ILE A 31 -51.42 18.66 -23.15
C ILE A 31 -50.94 19.91 -23.89
N ARG A 32 -51.25 21.10 -23.38
CA ARG A 32 -50.94 22.40 -23.99
C ARG A 32 -49.48 22.57 -24.45
N PRO A 33 -48.44 22.16 -23.70
CA PRO A 33 -47.04 22.32 -24.12
C PRO A 33 -46.63 21.48 -25.34
N VAL A 34 -47.39 20.42 -25.66
CA VAL A 34 -47.07 19.48 -26.74
C VAL A 34 -48.11 19.49 -27.86
N LEU A 35 -49.02 20.46 -27.80
CA LEU A 35 -50.06 20.67 -28.80
C LEU A 35 -49.50 20.86 -30.22
N PRO A 36 -48.40 21.61 -30.47
CA PRO A 36 -47.83 21.75 -31.81
C PRO A 36 -47.44 20.42 -32.46
N CYS A 37 -46.81 19.52 -31.70
CA CYS A 37 -46.43 18.20 -32.17
C CYS A 37 -47.66 17.32 -32.49
N LEU A 38 -48.67 17.34 -31.60
CA LEU A 38 -49.90 16.55 -31.79
C LEU A 38 -50.71 17.03 -33.02
N VAL A 39 -50.81 18.34 -33.22
CA VAL A 39 -51.48 18.90 -34.40
C VAL A 39 -50.74 18.54 -35.69
N ARG A 40 -49.40 18.59 -35.68
CA ARG A 40 -48.57 18.16 -36.82
C ARG A 40 -48.71 16.66 -37.11
N MET A 41 -48.68 15.81 -36.08
CA MET A 41 -48.91 14.36 -36.22
C MET A 41 -50.32 14.03 -36.74
N GLY A 42 -51.31 14.85 -36.39
CA GLY A 42 -52.70 14.71 -36.86
C GLY A 42 -52.93 15.19 -38.29
N LEU A 43 -52.22 16.22 -38.77
CA LEU A 43 -52.46 16.84 -40.08
C LEU A 43 -51.55 16.35 -41.20
N ILE A 44 -50.29 15.99 -40.91
CA ILE A 44 -49.37 15.46 -41.92
C ILE A 44 -49.83 14.05 -42.36
N SER A 45 -49.67 13.72 -43.64
CA SER A 45 -49.94 12.38 -44.16
C SER A 45 -48.97 11.37 -43.53
N PRO A 46 -49.45 10.34 -42.81
CA PRO A 46 -48.55 9.39 -42.15
C PRO A 46 -47.79 8.59 -43.21
N LEU A 47 -46.49 8.38 -42.98
CA LEU A 47 -45.65 7.53 -43.82
C LEU A 47 -46.03 6.04 -43.70
N ASP A 48 -46.74 5.67 -42.62
CA ASP A 48 -47.19 4.31 -42.32
C ASP A 48 -48.73 4.22 -42.35
N THR A 49 -49.27 3.34 -43.19
CA THR A 49 -50.73 3.17 -43.42
C THR A 49 -51.35 2.07 -42.55
N SER A 50 -50.65 1.60 -41.52
CA SER A 50 -51.13 0.55 -40.63
C SER A 50 -52.42 0.92 -39.87
N LYS A 51 -53.28 -0.07 -39.58
CA LYS A 51 -54.54 0.12 -38.83
C LYS A 51 -54.33 0.76 -37.45
N LYS A 52 -53.18 0.51 -36.81
CA LYS A 52 -52.79 1.12 -35.54
C LYS A 52 -52.55 2.62 -35.70
N CYS A 53 -51.84 3.04 -36.75
CA CYS A 53 -51.59 4.45 -37.04
C CYS A 53 -52.88 5.22 -37.36
N MET A 54 -53.81 4.61 -38.10
CA MET A 54 -55.13 5.21 -38.36
C MET A 54 -55.95 5.41 -37.07
N ASN A 55 -55.97 4.41 -36.19
CA ASN A 55 -56.64 4.53 -34.89
C ASN A 55 -55.98 5.60 -34.01
N MET A 56 -54.65 5.65 -33.96
CA MET A 56 -53.90 6.69 -33.25
C MET A 56 -54.23 8.08 -33.80
N LYS A 57 -54.33 8.26 -35.12
CA LYS A 57 -54.71 9.53 -35.77
C LYS A 57 -56.12 9.98 -35.37
N VAL A 58 -57.09 9.06 -35.31
CA VAL A 58 -58.45 9.37 -34.84
C VAL A 58 -58.44 9.81 -33.38
N THR A 59 -57.67 9.13 -32.53
CA THR A 59 -57.52 9.50 -31.12
C THR A 59 -56.86 10.87 -30.95
N ILE A 60 -55.83 11.20 -31.74
CA ILE A 60 -55.19 12.54 -31.77
C ILE A 60 -56.22 13.60 -32.14
N LEU A 61 -56.92 13.41 -33.26
CA LEU A 61 -57.89 14.40 -33.75
C LEU A 61 -59.04 14.59 -32.76
N THR A 62 -59.42 13.55 -32.01
CA THR A 62 -60.44 13.66 -30.96
C THR A 62 -59.94 14.53 -29.80
N ILE A 63 -58.71 14.32 -29.32
CA ILE A 63 -58.09 15.13 -28.27
C ILE A 63 -57.94 16.59 -28.73
N VAL A 64 -57.49 16.80 -29.96
CA VAL A 64 -57.18 18.09 -30.56
C VAL A 64 -58.46 18.89 -30.89
N SER A 65 -59.56 18.22 -31.27
CA SER A 65 -60.82 18.90 -31.64
C SER A 65 -61.50 19.68 -30.51
N GLY A 66 -61.13 19.41 -29.24
CA GLY A 66 -61.66 20.09 -28.07
C GLY A 66 -60.99 21.42 -27.73
N MET A 67 -59.91 21.81 -28.42
CA MET A 67 -59.07 22.95 -28.04
C MET A 67 -59.14 24.08 -29.10
N GLU A 68 -59.56 25.28 -28.70
CA GLU A 68 -59.72 26.43 -29.62
C GLU A 68 -58.38 26.91 -30.23
N LEU A 69 -57.28 26.74 -29.48
CA LEU A 69 -55.91 27.12 -29.85
C LEU A 69 -55.31 26.24 -30.96
N VAL A 70 -55.98 25.19 -31.35
CA VAL A 70 -55.56 24.37 -32.49
C VAL A 70 -55.74 25.13 -33.79
N ASN A 71 -56.82 25.92 -33.91
CA ASN A 71 -57.11 26.67 -35.12
C ASN A 71 -56.02 27.70 -35.46
N SER A 72 -55.41 28.31 -34.44
CA SER A 72 -54.24 29.20 -34.63
C SER A 72 -53.00 28.43 -35.07
N ILE A 73 -52.75 27.23 -34.52
CA ILE A 73 -51.65 26.35 -34.93
C ILE A 73 -51.85 25.83 -36.37
N VAL A 74 -53.08 25.47 -36.76
CA VAL A 74 -53.39 25.06 -38.15
C VAL A 74 -53.18 26.22 -39.12
N ALA A 75 -53.55 27.45 -38.74
CA ALA A 75 -53.26 28.63 -39.53
C ALA A 75 -51.75 28.84 -39.75
N LEU A 76 -50.91 28.55 -38.74
CA LEU A 76 -49.45 28.59 -38.86
C LEU A 76 -48.89 27.55 -39.84
N LEU A 77 -49.48 26.34 -39.90
CA LEU A 77 -49.06 25.30 -40.84
C LEU A 77 -49.49 25.58 -42.30
N SER A 78 -50.44 26.49 -42.51
CA SER A 78 -50.95 26.85 -43.86
C SER A 78 -50.11 27.92 -44.59
N ILE A 79 -48.96 28.31 -44.01
CA ILE A 79 -48.07 29.35 -44.52
C ILE A 79 -47.15 28.82 -45.63
N ASP A 80 -46.78 29.68 -46.59
CA ASP A 80 -45.74 29.38 -47.59
C ASP A 80 -44.33 29.46 -46.96
N PHE A 81 -43.85 28.32 -46.45
CA PHE A 81 -42.54 28.19 -45.83
C PHE A 81 -41.37 28.39 -46.81
N HIS A 82 -41.56 28.17 -48.12
CA HIS A 82 -40.47 28.32 -49.10
C HIS A 82 -40.13 29.80 -49.33
N LYS A 83 -41.15 30.68 -49.41
CA LYS A 83 -40.93 32.13 -49.50
C LYS A 83 -40.27 32.66 -48.23
N LEU A 84 -40.72 32.20 -47.08
CA LEU A 84 -40.17 32.56 -45.78
C LEU A 84 -38.70 32.13 -45.64
N GLU A 85 -38.33 30.92 -46.08
CA GLU A 85 -36.94 30.43 -46.04
C GLU A 85 -35.98 31.34 -46.83
N ILE A 86 -36.42 31.84 -47.99
CA ILE A 86 -35.64 32.77 -48.82
C ILE A 86 -35.43 34.10 -48.08
N ASP A 87 -36.46 34.63 -47.45
CA ASP A 87 -36.39 35.90 -46.74
C ASP A 87 -35.55 35.80 -45.45
N VAL A 88 -35.64 34.67 -44.74
CA VAL A 88 -34.76 34.33 -43.61
C VAL A 88 -33.28 34.22 -44.03
N LYS A 89 -32.99 33.58 -45.18
CA LYS A 89 -31.61 33.50 -45.71
C LYS A 89 -31.05 34.86 -46.08
N LYS A 90 -31.86 35.76 -46.67
CA LYS A 90 -31.45 37.14 -46.95
C LYS A 90 -31.15 37.91 -45.68
N GLU A 91 -31.99 37.74 -44.65
CA GLU A 91 -31.80 38.35 -43.34
C GLU A 91 -30.52 37.86 -42.65
N GLN A 92 -30.25 36.55 -42.68
CA GLN A 92 -29.00 35.98 -42.15
C GLN A 92 -27.76 36.53 -42.88
N GLN A 93 -27.82 36.64 -44.21
CA GLN A 93 -26.72 37.22 -45.01
C GLN A 93 -26.52 38.72 -44.75
N LEU A 94 -27.58 39.46 -44.45
CA LEU A 94 -27.50 40.89 -44.11
C LEU A 94 -26.80 41.09 -42.77
N ARG A 95 -27.15 40.26 -41.78
CA ARG A 95 -26.59 40.32 -40.42
C ARG A 95 -25.12 39.86 -40.37
N GLN A 96 -24.74 38.86 -41.18
CA GLN A 96 -23.32 38.45 -41.34
C GLN A 96 -22.41 39.55 -41.90
N LYS A 97 -22.96 40.60 -42.52
CA LYS A 97 -22.20 41.73 -43.08
C LYS A 97 -21.99 42.89 -42.08
N GLY A 98 -22.36 42.71 -40.81
CA GLY A 98 -22.07 43.66 -39.73
C GLY A 98 -23.14 44.75 -39.51
N ASN A 99 -24.37 44.57 -40.01
CA ASN A 99 -25.46 45.51 -39.79
C ASN A 99 -26.30 45.07 -38.57
N THR A 100 -26.08 45.70 -37.42
CA THR A 100 -26.67 45.35 -36.10
C THR A 100 -27.81 46.27 -35.66
N LEU A 101 -28.41 47.05 -36.56
CA LEU A 101 -29.56 47.90 -36.24
C LEU A 101 -30.88 47.15 -36.52
N LEU A 102 -31.75 47.02 -35.51
CA LEU A 102 -33.09 46.40 -35.62
C LEU A 102 -33.94 46.98 -36.76
N ASN A 103 -33.75 48.26 -37.07
CA ASN A 103 -34.54 48.98 -38.06
C ASN A 103 -34.24 48.59 -39.52
N ASP A 104 -33.10 47.95 -39.79
CA ASP A 104 -32.71 47.53 -41.16
C ASP A 104 -33.15 46.09 -41.49
N SER A 105 -33.96 45.45 -40.63
CA SER A 105 -34.41 44.08 -40.82
C SER A 105 -35.40 43.95 -41.97
N VAL A 106 -35.12 43.02 -42.89
CA VAL A 106 -35.99 42.64 -44.02
C VAL A 106 -37.26 41.95 -43.53
N LEU A 107 -37.21 41.30 -42.36
CA LEU A 107 -38.31 40.54 -41.77
C LEU A 107 -39.26 41.40 -40.91
N ILE A 108 -38.72 42.42 -40.24
CA ILE A 108 -39.50 43.32 -39.36
C ILE A 108 -40.02 44.54 -40.14
N GLY A 109 -39.25 45.03 -41.13
CA GLY A 109 -39.52 46.28 -41.83
C GLY A 109 -39.31 47.51 -40.95
N ASN A 110 -39.35 48.71 -41.54
CA ASN A 110 -39.14 49.96 -40.79
C ASN A 110 -40.24 50.18 -39.74
N LEU A 111 -39.92 49.91 -38.47
CA LEU A 111 -40.74 50.23 -37.31
C LEU A 111 -40.79 51.74 -37.11
N SER A 112 -41.84 52.40 -37.60
CA SER A 112 -42.08 53.81 -37.27
C SER A 112 -42.68 53.91 -35.85
N ASN A 113 -41.82 54.08 -34.84
CA ASN A 113 -42.13 54.52 -33.46
C ASN A 113 -43.20 53.70 -32.68
N THR A 114 -43.48 52.45 -33.04
CA THR A 114 -44.43 51.57 -32.32
C THR A 114 -43.66 50.44 -31.61
N SER A 115 -43.97 50.17 -30.34
CA SER A 115 -43.36 49.06 -29.57
C SER A 115 -43.64 47.72 -30.27
N MET A 116 -42.64 46.82 -30.31
CA MET A 116 -42.72 45.55 -31.04
C MET A 116 -43.85 44.65 -30.55
N ALA A 117 -44.20 44.72 -29.26
CA ALA A 117 -45.34 44.00 -28.68
C ALA A 117 -46.69 44.41 -29.31
N LEU A 118 -46.88 45.70 -29.61
CA LEU A 118 -48.11 46.22 -30.21
C LEU A 118 -48.24 45.87 -31.70
N GLU A 119 -47.12 45.78 -32.42
CA GLU A 119 -47.13 45.30 -33.81
C GLU A 119 -47.34 43.79 -33.91
N TYR A 120 -46.83 43.03 -32.94
CA TYR A 120 -47.09 41.60 -32.81
C TYR A 120 -48.59 41.33 -32.59
N GLU A 121 -49.25 42.04 -31.68
CA GLU A 121 -50.69 41.88 -31.42
C GLU A 121 -51.55 42.19 -32.66
N ARG A 122 -51.19 43.21 -33.45
CA ARG A 122 -51.98 43.71 -34.59
C ARG A 122 -51.72 42.99 -35.91
N SER A 123 -50.73 42.10 -35.97
CA SER A 123 -50.28 41.48 -37.22
C SER A 123 -50.86 40.09 -37.46
N ASP A 124 -50.97 39.72 -38.75
CA ASP A 124 -51.36 38.38 -39.20
C ASP A 124 -50.29 37.33 -38.82
N MET A 125 -50.68 36.06 -38.73
CA MET A 125 -49.81 34.96 -38.29
C MET A 125 -48.49 34.84 -39.07
N THR A 126 -48.49 35.14 -40.37
CA THR A 126 -47.27 35.18 -41.20
C THR A 126 -46.31 36.28 -40.78
N ARG A 127 -46.83 37.46 -40.44
CA ARG A 127 -46.03 38.61 -40.00
C ARG A 127 -45.58 38.46 -38.55
N ARG A 128 -46.39 37.86 -37.66
CA ARG A 128 -45.96 37.44 -36.31
C ARG A 128 -44.76 36.51 -36.35
N LEU A 129 -44.78 35.53 -37.24
CA LEU A 129 -43.69 34.58 -37.43
C LEU A 129 -42.42 35.27 -37.98
N SER A 130 -42.55 36.17 -38.97
CA SER A 130 -41.41 36.96 -39.46
C SER A 130 -40.80 37.87 -38.40
N ILE A 131 -41.62 38.53 -37.58
CA ILE A 131 -41.16 39.40 -36.49
C ILE A 131 -40.39 38.57 -35.44
N LEU A 132 -40.93 37.42 -35.03
CA LEU A 132 -40.27 36.52 -34.09
C LEU A 132 -38.94 35.99 -34.63
N LEU A 133 -38.89 35.55 -35.89
CA LEU A 133 -37.63 35.10 -36.50
C LEU A 133 -36.62 36.25 -36.66
N GLY A 134 -37.08 37.46 -36.96
CA GLY A 134 -36.25 38.65 -37.05
C GLY A 134 -35.63 39.05 -35.71
N GLU A 135 -36.39 38.98 -34.61
CA GLU A 135 -35.89 39.23 -33.26
C GLU A 135 -34.95 38.12 -32.79
N LEU A 136 -35.25 36.87 -33.10
CA LEU A 136 -34.38 35.74 -32.76
C LEU A 136 -33.03 35.82 -33.46
N LEU A 137 -33.03 36.11 -34.76
CA LEU A 137 -31.79 36.32 -35.52
C LEU A 137 -31.04 37.59 -35.08
N TYR A 138 -31.73 38.56 -34.48
CA TYR A 138 -31.11 39.72 -33.85
C TYR A 138 -30.37 39.38 -32.58
N ILE A 139 -31.04 38.67 -31.67
CA ILE A 139 -30.42 38.17 -30.46
C ILE A 139 -29.22 37.27 -30.83
N HIS A 140 -29.36 36.43 -31.86
CA HIS A 140 -28.28 35.59 -32.39
C HIS A 140 -27.08 36.39 -32.89
N SER A 141 -27.29 37.41 -33.75
CA SER A 141 -26.22 38.27 -34.28
C SER A 141 -25.47 38.99 -33.16
N GLN A 142 -26.21 39.55 -32.20
CA GLN A 142 -25.60 40.24 -31.07
C GLN A 142 -24.81 39.29 -30.14
N ILE A 143 -25.09 37.98 -30.12
CA ILE A 143 -24.30 36.99 -29.37
C ILE A 143 -23.00 36.71 -30.12
N GLN A 144 -23.04 36.64 -31.45
CA GLN A 144 -21.88 36.39 -32.29
C GLN A 144 -20.87 37.55 -32.25
N ASP A 145 -21.34 38.80 -32.21
CA ASP A 145 -20.50 40.00 -32.10
C ASP A 145 -19.97 40.24 -30.67
N GLY A 146 -20.77 39.89 -29.64
CA GLY A 146 -20.39 40.06 -28.23
C GLY A 146 -19.31 39.09 -27.72
N ALA A 147 -18.90 38.11 -28.53
CA ALA A 147 -17.81 37.20 -28.16
C ALA A 147 -16.42 37.86 -28.22
N GLU A 148 -16.27 39.02 -28.88
CA GLU A 148 -14.99 39.73 -29.04
C GLU A 148 -14.82 40.94 -28.10
N THR A 149 -15.89 41.50 -27.53
CA THR A 149 -15.84 42.70 -26.66
C THR A 149 -16.15 42.37 -25.19
N ASN A 150 -15.17 42.61 -24.35
CA ASN A 150 -15.08 42.13 -22.98
C ASN A 150 -15.71 43.08 -21.94
N GLU A 151 -16.93 43.60 -22.16
CA GLU A 151 -17.55 44.58 -21.25
C GLU A 151 -19.03 44.28 -20.93
N GLN A 152 -19.26 43.96 -19.65
CA GLN A 152 -20.41 44.24 -18.77
C GLN A 152 -21.81 44.64 -19.34
N GLU A 153 -22.28 44.06 -20.44
CA GLU A 153 -23.71 44.04 -20.76
C GLU A 153 -24.38 42.84 -20.07
N SER A 154 -25.59 43.02 -19.54
CA SER A 154 -26.33 41.98 -18.83
C SER A 154 -26.43 40.71 -19.68
N TYR A 155 -26.03 39.56 -19.12
CA TYR A 155 -26.09 38.27 -19.81
C TYR A 155 -27.49 37.96 -20.38
N ILE A 156 -28.52 38.46 -19.68
CA ILE A 156 -29.91 38.48 -20.15
C ILE A 156 -30.10 39.73 -21.00
N LYS A 157 -30.51 39.54 -22.25
CA LYS A 157 -30.87 40.62 -23.17
C LYS A 157 -32.35 40.92 -23.00
N SER A 158 -32.68 42.19 -22.78
CA SER A 158 -34.08 42.63 -22.68
C SER A 158 -34.76 42.50 -24.03
N SER A 159 -35.88 41.80 -24.08
CA SER A 159 -36.69 41.62 -25.29
C SER A 159 -38.16 41.81 -24.94
N GLU A 160 -38.81 42.81 -25.54
CA GLU A 160 -40.20 43.15 -25.23
C GLU A 160 -41.18 42.00 -25.53
N LEU A 161 -40.84 41.07 -26.44
CA LEU A 161 -41.69 39.94 -26.78
C LEU A 161 -41.45 38.72 -25.89
N PHE A 162 -40.20 38.30 -25.68
CA PHE A 162 -39.93 37.09 -24.89
C PHE A 162 -39.98 37.30 -23.37
N ASP A 163 -39.83 38.52 -22.87
CA ASP A 163 -39.95 38.84 -21.44
C ASP A 163 -41.43 38.90 -20.98
N ASN A 164 -42.38 38.95 -21.92
CA ASN A 164 -43.81 38.95 -21.64
C ASN A 164 -44.38 37.52 -21.54
N ASP A 165 -44.76 37.12 -20.32
CA ASP A 165 -45.32 35.79 -20.01
C ASP A 165 -46.57 35.41 -20.82
N ILE A 166 -47.34 36.40 -21.29
CA ILE A 166 -48.57 36.18 -22.06
C ILE A 166 -48.25 35.64 -23.46
N PHE A 167 -47.19 36.17 -24.10
CA PHE A 167 -46.80 35.76 -25.45
C PHE A 167 -45.93 34.50 -25.43
N ALA A 168 -45.21 34.22 -24.34
CA ALA A 168 -44.28 33.11 -24.24
C ALA A 168 -44.88 31.74 -24.66
N GLU A 169 -46.18 31.50 -24.43
CA GLU A 169 -46.85 30.28 -24.89
C GLU A 169 -47.01 30.22 -26.41
N GLU A 170 -47.54 31.28 -27.02
CA GLU A 170 -47.73 31.38 -28.46
C GLU A 170 -46.38 31.39 -29.20
N LEU A 171 -45.38 32.11 -28.66
CA LEU A 171 -44.03 32.14 -29.22
C LEU A 171 -43.39 30.74 -29.19
N SER A 172 -43.60 29.95 -28.13
CA SER A 172 -43.10 28.58 -28.04
C SER A 172 -43.72 27.66 -29.11
N ASP A 173 -45.01 27.83 -29.40
CA ASP A 173 -45.71 27.07 -30.44
C ASP A 173 -45.18 27.43 -31.83
N ILE A 174 -45.01 28.72 -32.12
CA ILE A 174 -44.48 29.24 -33.38
C ILE A 174 -43.04 28.73 -33.60
N ILE A 175 -42.19 28.75 -32.58
CA ILE A 175 -40.81 28.24 -32.67
C ILE A 175 -40.78 26.73 -32.95
N CYS A 176 -41.65 25.95 -32.31
CA CYS A 176 -41.72 24.51 -32.56
C CYS A 176 -42.11 24.20 -34.01
N ILE A 177 -43.04 24.96 -34.59
CA ILE A 177 -43.46 24.80 -35.99
C ILE A 177 -42.36 25.27 -36.95
N ALA A 178 -41.73 26.41 -36.67
CA ALA A 178 -40.63 26.94 -37.48
C ALA A 178 -39.44 25.98 -37.53
N LEU A 179 -39.07 25.35 -36.41
CA LEU A 179 -38.05 24.30 -36.36
C LEU A 179 -38.41 23.07 -37.20
N ALA A 180 -39.70 22.71 -37.23
CA ALA A 180 -40.19 21.52 -37.91
C ALA A 180 -40.25 21.67 -39.44
N GLU A 181 -40.48 22.90 -39.93
CA GLU A 181 -40.67 23.23 -41.35
C GLU A 181 -39.43 23.88 -42.00
N LEU A 182 -38.50 24.46 -41.21
CA LEU A 182 -37.27 25.10 -41.69
C LEU A 182 -35.97 24.45 -41.14
N PRO A 183 -35.73 23.14 -41.36
CA PRO A 183 -34.56 22.45 -40.80
C PRO A 183 -33.22 22.87 -41.42
N THR A 184 -33.24 23.44 -42.63
CA THR A 184 -32.04 23.89 -43.37
C THR A 184 -31.49 25.23 -42.89
N THR A 185 -32.31 26.06 -42.24
CA THR A 185 -31.95 27.43 -41.82
C THR A 185 -31.84 27.60 -40.30
N LEU A 186 -32.56 26.80 -39.53
CA LEU A 186 -32.56 26.85 -38.07
C LEU A 186 -31.96 25.56 -37.50
N ASN A 187 -30.75 25.65 -36.94
CA ASN A 187 -30.16 24.55 -36.18
C ASN A 187 -30.67 24.61 -34.73
N MET A 188 -31.15 23.48 -34.21
CA MET A 188 -31.67 23.37 -32.85
C MET A 188 -30.62 23.76 -31.81
N CYS A 189 -29.36 23.37 -32.00
CA CYS A 189 -28.28 23.67 -31.05
C CYS A 189 -27.98 25.17 -30.97
N THR A 190 -27.94 25.88 -32.10
CA THR A 190 -27.71 27.34 -32.12
C THR A 190 -28.88 28.09 -31.54
N LEU A 191 -30.11 27.62 -31.81
CA LEU A 191 -31.33 28.21 -31.25
C LEU A 191 -31.37 28.09 -29.73
N VAL A 192 -31.03 26.91 -29.19
CA VAL A 192 -30.99 26.70 -27.74
C VAL A 192 -30.01 27.66 -27.07
N GLU A 193 -28.82 27.89 -27.65
CA GLU A 193 -27.86 28.85 -27.10
C GLU A 193 -28.42 30.28 -27.12
N THR A 194 -29.11 30.69 -28.21
CA THR A 194 -29.74 32.02 -28.27
C THR A 194 -30.84 32.22 -27.24
N LEU A 195 -31.63 31.17 -26.97
CA LEU A 195 -32.72 31.23 -26.00
C LEU A 195 -32.21 31.28 -24.55
N LEU A 196 -30.99 30.82 -24.25
CA LEU A 196 -30.41 30.95 -22.90
C LEU A 196 -30.16 32.41 -22.48
N HIS A 197 -30.13 33.36 -23.41
CA HIS A 197 -29.94 34.78 -23.14
C HIS A 197 -31.25 35.55 -22.87
N VAL A 198 -32.38 34.84 -22.83
CA VAL A 198 -33.72 35.39 -22.69
C VAL A 198 -34.33 35.00 -21.34
N HIS A 199 -35.12 35.87 -20.70
CA HIS A 199 -35.69 35.62 -19.36
C HIS A 199 -36.50 34.31 -19.28
N ASN A 200 -37.40 34.08 -20.24
CA ASN A 200 -38.24 32.87 -20.30
C ASN A 200 -37.60 31.69 -21.07
N GLY A 201 -36.31 31.80 -21.41
CA GLY A 201 -35.56 30.84 -22.22
C GLY A 201 -35.62 29.38 -21.75
N PRO A 202 -35.28 29.07 -20.47
CA PRO A 202 -35.28 27.69 -19.96
C PRO A 202 -36.62 26.96 -20.11
N ALA A 203 -37.73 27.67 -19.89
CA ALA A 203 -39.08 27.13 -20.04
C ALA A 203 -39.45 26.89 -21.51
N ILE A 204 -39.07 27.80 -22.41
CA ILE A 204 -39.25 27.63 -23.87
C ILE A 204 -38.44 26.41 -24.37
N ILE A 205 -37.18 26.27 -23.95
CA ILE A 205 -36.32 25.13 -24.32
C ILE A 205 -36.96 23.81 -23.84
N CYS A 206 -37.51 23.77 -22.63
CA CYS A 206 -38.21 22.58 -22.12
C CYS A 206 -39.41 22.20 -23.00
N ARG A 207 -40.22 23.18 -23.46
CA ARG A 207 -41.34 22.92 -24.39
C ARG A 207 -40.88 22.49 -25.78
N ILE A 208 -39.78 23.04 -26.31
CA ILE A 208 -39.21 22.61 -27.59
C ILE A 208 -38.78 21.14 -27.52
N VAL A 209 -38.04 20.76 -26.47
CA VAL A 209 -37.61 19.37 -26.27
C VAL A 209 -38.80 18.44 -26.03
N ALA A 210 -39.88 18.93 -25.40
CA ALA A 210 -41.11 18.16 -25.25
C ALA A 210 -41.80 17.84 -26.59
N ASN A 211 -41.74 18.76 -27.56
CA ASN A 211 -42.28 18.56 -28.90
C ASN A 211 -41.37 17.71 -29.80
N PHE A 212 -40.05 17.69 -29.53
CA PHE A 212 -39.06 16.86 -30.24
C PHE A 212 -38.30 15.93 -29.29
N PRO A 213 -38.89 14.79 -28.87
CA PRO A 213 -38.26 13.88 -27.90
C PRO A 213 -36.90 13.31 -28.37
N ASP A 214 -36.72 13.10 -29.67
CA ASP A 214 -35.48 12.54 -30.24
C ASP A 214 -34.27 13.46 -30.03
N SER A 215 -34.50 14.78 -30.02
CA SER A 215 -33.47 15.79 -29.85
C SER A 215 -33.03 15.98 -28.39
N PHE A 216 -33.69 15.32 -27.42
CA PHE A 216 -33.34 15.39 -26.01
C PHE A 216 -31.85 15.14 -25.75
N ARG A 217 -31.29 14.07 -26.33
CA ARG A 217 -29.88 13.71 -26.12
C ARG A 217 -28.92 14.70 -26.76
N GLU A 218 -29.27 15.19 -27.95
CA GLU A 218 -28.45 16.15 -28.69
C GLU A 218 -28.39 17.50 -27.96
N VAL A 219 -29.55 18.04 -27.58
CA VAL A 219 -29.67 19.32 -26.86
C VAL A 219 -28.96 19.24 -25.50
N THR A 220 -29.21 18.20 -24.70
CA THR A 220 -28.56 18.10 -23.39
C THR A 220 -27.04 17.87 -23.52
N THR A 221 -26.59 17.10 -24.51
CA THR A 221 -25.15 16.92 -24.73
C THR A 221 -24.49 18.22 -25.18
N TYR A 222 -25.12 18.95 -26.10
CA TYR A 222 -24.64 20.24 -26.58
C TYR A 222 -24.54 21.27 -25.45
N LEU A 223 -25.58 21.39 -24.62
CA LEU A 223 -25.58 22.28 -23.45
C LEU A 223 -24.45 21.95 -22.47
N ILE A 224 -24.18 20.66 -22.20
CA ILE A 224 -23.05 20.27 -21.34
C ILE A 224 -21.70 20.56 -22.01
N GLN A 225 -21.60 20.38 -23.33
CA GLN A 225 -20.39 20.67 -24.11
C GLN A 225 -20.07 22.16 -24.23
N THR A 226 -21.08 23.03 -24.25
CA THR A 226 -20.89 24.50 -24.25
C THR A 226 -20.78 25.06 -22.83
N GLY A 227 -21.20 24.30 -21.82
CA GLY A 227 -21.10 24.67 -20.41
C GLY A 227 -19.65 24.88 -19.94
N GLU A 228 -19.47 25.85 -19.03
CA GLU A 228 -18.18 26.14 -18.43
C GLU A 228 -17.69 24.99 -17.53
N LYS A 229 -16.37 24.86 -17.40
CA LYS A 229 -15.75 23.89 -16.48
C LYS A 229 -16.04 24.22 -15.02
N GLN A 230 -16.36 25.47 -14.70
CA GLN A 230 -16.74 25.96 -13.37
C GLN A 230 -17.94 26.88 -13.49
N GLU A 231 -18.96 26.69 -12.66
CA GLU A 231 -20.21 27.45 -12.68
C GLU A 231 -20.07 28.75 -11.86
N GLU A 232 -19.35 29.74 -12.38
CA GLU A 232 -19.18 31.06 -11.74
C GLU A 232 -20.10 32.13 -12.32
N ASN A 233 -20.52 31.99 -13.59
CA ASN A 233 -21.26 33.02 -14.32
C ASN A 233 -22.79 32.83 -14.26
N ILE A 234 -23.56 33.92 -14.39
CA ILE A 234 -25.04 33.89 -14.51
C ILE A 234 -25.48 32.96 -15.66
N SER A 235 -24.70 32.90 -16.74
CA SER A 235 -24.85 31.93 -17.84
C SER A 235 -24.95 30.48 -17.37
N SER A 236 -24.08 30.10 -16.44
CA SER A 236 -24.03 28.74 -15.93
C SER A 236 -25.27 28.41 -15.10
N VAL A 237 -25.82 29.38 -14.37
CA VAL A 237 -27.05 29.24 -13.58
C VAL A 237 -28.26 28.99 -14.48
N VAL A 238 -28.43 29.80 -15.52
CA VAL A 238 -29.54 29.67 -16.49
C VAL A 238 -29.44 28.36 -17.27
N ARG A 239 -28.21 27.93 -17.60
CA ARG A 239 -27.97 26.64 -18.26
C ARG A 239 -28.27 25.46 -17.35
N THR A 240 -27.83 25.52 -16.09
CA THR A 240 -28.13 24.50 -15.06
C THR A 240 -29.64 24.42 -14.78
N SER A 241 -30.35 25.55 -14.73
CA SER A 241 -31.81 25.56 -14.54
C SER A 241 -32.55 24.97 -15.75
N ALA A 242 -32.15 25.29 -16.97
CA ALA A 242 -32.70 24.70 -18.19
C ALA A 242 -32.52 23.17 -18.22
N ILE A 243 -31.31 22.67 -17.93
CA ILE A 243 -31.06 21.22 -17.90
C ILE A 243 -31.82 20.56 -16.74
N SER A 244 -31.90 21.18 -15.56
CA SER A 244 -32.70 20.66 -14.44
C SER A 244 -34.18 20.53 -14.82
N LEU A 245 -34.74 21.51 -15.53
CA LEU A 245 -36.13 21.47 -16.01
C LEU A 245 -36.35 20.33 -17.03
N ILE A 246 -35.41 20.13 -17.95
CA ILE A 246 -35.41 19.02 -18.92
C ILE A 246 -35.27 17.66 -18.20
N CYS A 247 -34.42 17.57 -17.17
CA CYS A 247 -34.27 16.36 -16.36
C CYS A 247 -35.51 16.06 -15.51
N LYS A 248 -36.21 17.09 -15.01
CA LYS A 248 -37.50 16.95 -14.32
C LYS A 248 -38.57 16.39 -15.26
N MET A 249 -38.57 16.80 -16.52
CA MET A 249 -39.44 16.25 -17.55
C MET A 249 -39.11 14.78 -17.86
N ASN A 250 -37.84 14.37 -17.90
CA ASN A 250 -37.46 12.97 -18.11
C ASN A 250 -36.53 12.42 -17.01
N PRO A 251 -37.08 11.95 -15.87
CA PRO A 251 -36.27 11.45 -14.75
C PRO A 251 -35.48 10.17 -15.11
N SER A 252 -35.90 9.41 -16.13
CA SER A 252 -35.24 8.16 -16.53
C SER A 252 -33.85 8.38 -17.14
N GLN A 253 -33.65 9.51 -17.85
CA GLN A 253 -32.37 9.83 -18.50
C GLN A 253 -31.47 10.71 -17.63
N ALA A 254 -31.92 11.16 -16.45
CA ALA A 254 -31.15 12.03 -15.57
C ALA A 254 -29.83 11.38 -15.09
N LEU A 255 -29.78 10.05 -14.89
CA LEU A 255 -28.53 9.33 -14.61
C LEU A 255 -27.56 9.34 -15.79
N SER A 256 -28.08 9.23 -17.02
CA SER A 256 -27.27 9.31 -18.24
C SER A 256 -26.66 10.70 -18.40
N ILE A 257 -27.41 11.74 -18.05
CA ILE A 257 -26.97 13.14 -18.07
C ILE A 257 -25.92 13.39 -16.99
N ARG A 258 -26.13 12.87 -15.78
CA ARG A 258 -25.14 12.88 -14.68
C ARG A 258 -23.81 12.28 -15.14
N ASN A 259 -23.83 11.11 -15.76
CA ASN A 259 -22.61 10.48 -16.27
C ASN A 259 -21.95 11.33 -17.38
N LYS A 260 -22.75 11.96 -18.25
CA LYS A 260 -22.22 12.83 -19.31
C LYS A 260 -21.51 14.08 -18.76
N CYS A 261 -22.01 14.67 -17.66
CA CYS A 261 -21.32 15.75 -16.95
C CYS A 261 -19.96 15.32 -16.42
N VAL A 262 -19.86 14.09 -15.90
CA VAL A 262 -18.61 13.50 -15.40
C VAL A 262 -17.65 13.22 -16.55
N ASP A 263 -18.12 12.58 -17.63
CA ASP A 263 -17.30 12.27 -18.82
C ASP A 263 -16.69 13.52 -19.44
N LEU A 264 -17.45 14.63 -19.49
CA LEU A 264 -17.00 15.90 -20.06
C LEU A 264 -16.29 16.81 -19.04
N CYS A 265 -16.28 16.45 -17.75
CA CYS A 265 -15.74 17.24 -16.64
C CYS A 265 -16.25 18.70 -16.66
N ARG A 266 -17.56 18.87 -16.83
CA ARG A 266 -18.25 20.18 -16.93
C ARG A 266 -19.51 20.17 -16.08
N MET A 267 -19.88 21.36 -15.59
CA MET A 267 -21.09 21.57 -14.76
C MET A 267 -21.21 20.63 -13.54
N PRO A 268 -20.28 20.74 -12.56
CA PRO A 268 -20.27 19.90 -11.37
C PRO A 268 -21.46 20.14 -10.43
N ALA A 269 -22.02 21.37 -10.38
CA ALA A 269 -23.14 21.66 -9.49
C ALA A 269 -24.40 20.96 -9.99
N LEU A 270 -24.63 20.95 -11.31
CA LEU A 270 -25.70 20.18 -11.93
C LEU A 270 -25.60 18.68 -11.60
N ALA A 271 -24.42 18.07 -11.70
CA ALA A 271 -24.24 16.64 -11.41
C ALA A 271 -24.62 16.29 -9.96
N ILE A 272 -24.32 17.19 -9.01
CA ILE A 272 -24.69 17.04 -7.60
C ILE A 272 -26.19 17.25 -7.41
N THR A 273 -26.77 18.31 -7.97
CA THR A 273 -28.21 18.60 -7.86
C THR A 273 -29.06 17.47 -8.44
N LEU A 274 -28.69 16.91 -9.60
CA LEU A 274 -29.39 15.77 -10.19
C LEU A 274 -29.31 14.52 -9.30
N SER A 275 -28.17 14.31 -8.63
CA SER A 275 -28.01 13.21 -7.68
C SER A 275 -28.87 13.40 -6.43
N LEU A 276 -29.08 14.65 -6.00
CA LEU A 276 -29.95 14.99 -4.86
C LEU A 276 -31.44 14.91 -5.21
N GLU A 277 -31.86 15.36 -6.40
CA GLU A 277 -33.26 15.36 -6.84
C GLU A 277 -33.79 13.93 -7.05
N GLN A 278 -32.95 12.98 -7.50
CA GLN A 278 -33.35 11.58 -7.64
C GLN A 278 -33.61 10.88 -6.32
N ASN A 279 -32.84 11.22 -5.28
CA ASN A 279 -33.00 10.68 -3.94
C ASN A 279 -34.36 11.04 -3.32
N LYS A 280 -34.92 12.21 -3.69
CA LYS A 280 -36.24 12.64 -3.21
C LYS A 280 -37.41 11.93 -3.89
N ASN A 281 -37.19 11.37 -5.08
CA ASN A 281 -38.24 10.79 -5.94
C ASN A 281 -38.31 9.25 -5.85
N ILE A 282 -37.30 8.59 -5.29
CA ILE A 282 -37.26 7.14 -5.13
C ILE A 282 -37.58 6.84 -3.65
N CYS A 283 -38.67 6.10 -3.43
CA CYS A 283 -39.09 5.59 -2.13
C CYS A 283 -37.93 4.88 -1.40
N ASP A 284 -37.45 5.47 -0.31
CA ASP A 284 -36.71 5.00 0.89
C ASP A 284 -35.73 3.80 0.87
N ASP A 285 -35.50 3.08 -0.24
CA ASP A 285 -34.81 1.78 -0.20
C ASP A 285 -33.49 1.72 -1.01
N VAL A 286 -33.09 2.81 -1.68
CA VAL A 286 -31.79 2.92 -2.40
C VAL A 286 -30.94 4.05 -1.81
N ASP A 287 -30.80 4.07 -0.48
CA ASP A 287 -30.15 5.13 0.29
C ASP A 287 -28.63 5.30 0.00
N GLY A 288 -28.01 4.48 -0.86
CA GLY A 288 -26.56 4.42 -1.06
C GLY A 288 -25.97 5.07 -2.33
N ASP A 289 -26.76 5.43 -3.35
CA ASP A 289 -26.20 5.81 -4.67
C ASP A 289 -25.38 7.10 -4.62
N MET A 290 -25.85 8.14 -3.92
CA MET A 290 -25.13 9.42 -3.83
C MET A 290 -23.75 9.28 -3.16
N VAL A 291 -23.68 8.56 -2.02
CA VAL A 291 -22.42 8.37 -1.29
C VAL A 291 -21.45 7.53 -2.12
N ALA A 292 -21.95 6.50 -2.81
CA ALA A 292 -21.15 5.68 -3.71
C ALA A 292 -20.65 6.49 -4.93
N PHE A 293 -21.51 7.32 -5.52
CA PHE A 293 -21.20 8.17 -6.65
C PHE A 293 -20.11 9.19 -6.31
N ILE A 294 -20.29 9.99 -5.25
CA ILE A 294 -19.29 11.01 -4.86
C ILE A 294 -17.99 10.36 -4.40
N SER A 295 -18.07 9.24 -3.66
CA SER A 295 -16.87 8.47 -3.31
C SER A 295 -16.15 7.94 -4.55
N GLY A 296 -16.88 7.49 -5.57
CA GLY A 296 -16.33 7.05 -6.85
C GLY A 296 -15.62 8.17 -7.62
N LEU A 297 -16.17 9.40 -7.60
CA LEU A 297 -15.53 10.55 -8.24
C LEU A 297 -14.21 10.97 -7.55
N LEU A 298 -14.15 10.87 -6.22
CA LEU A 298 -12.96 11.25 -5.44
C LEU A 298 -11.90 10.15 -5.35
N LEU A 299 -12.33 8.89 -5.23
CA LEU A 299 -11.48 7.72 -5.06
C LEU A 299 -11.17 7.00 -6.38
N GLY A 300 -11.78 7.42 -7.47
CA GLY A 300 -11.54 6.86 -8.80
C GLY A 300 -10.09 6.99 -9.27
N ASN A 301 -9.73 6.21 -10.29
CA ASN A 301 -8.38 6.20 -10.85
C ASN A 301 -8.10 7.47 -11.68
N ASP A 302 -9.13 8.11 -12.23
CA ASP A 302 -8.97 9.28 -13.11
C ASP A 302 -8.63 10.55 -12.33
N GLN A 303 -7.42 11.07 -12.56
CA GLN A 303 -6.93 12.28 -11.92
C GLN A 303 -7.67 13.54 -12.40
N THR A 304 -8.17 13.55 -13.63
CA THR A 304 -8.84 14.72 -14.23
C THR A 304 -10.19 14.99 -13.54
N ILE A 305 -11.01 13.94 -13.41
CA ILE A 305 -12.29 13.95 -12.70
C ILE A 305 -12.08 14.33 -11.23
N ARG A 306 -11.08 13.71 -10.57
CA ARG A 306 -10.74 13.99 -9.16
C ARG A 306 -10.40 15.47 -8.94
N ASN A 307 -9.55 16.03 -9.81
CA ASN A 307 -9.14 17.43 -9.72
C ASN A 307 -10.31 18.39 -10.02
N TRP A 308 -11.15 18.05 -10.99
CA TRP A 308 -12.34 18.83 -11.36
C TRP A 308 -13.32 18.97 -10.19
N ILE A 309 -13.73 17.86 -9.57
CA ILE A 309 -14.67 17.90 -8.43
C ILE A 309 -14.02 18.51 -7.18
N ALA A 310 -12.73 18.26 -6.94
CA ALA A 310 -12.01 18.87 -5.83
C ALA A 310 -11.90 20.40 -5.99
N LEU A 311 -11.69 20.90 -7.22
CA LEU A 311 -11.65 22.32 -7.51
C LEU A 311 -13.03 22.97 -7.28
N PHE A 312 -14.11 22.31 -7.73
CA PHE A 312 -15.48 22.76 -7.45
C PHE A 312 -15.74 22.94 -5.95
N ILE A 313 -15.44 21.92 -5.15
CA ILE A 313 -15.65 21.95 -3.69
C ILE A 313 -14.82 23.05 -3.03
N ARG A 314 -13.58 23.32 -3.50
CA ARG A 314 -12.72 24.38 -2.98
C ARG A 314 -13.22 25.78 -3.33
N THR A 315 -13.71 25.98 -4.55
CA THR A 315 -14.25 27.27 -5.00
C THR A 315 -15.58 27.58 -4.30
N GLY A 316 -16.48 26.59 -4.21
CA GLY A 316 -17.80 26.74 -3.57
C GLY A 316 -17.74 27.10 -2.07
N GLN A 317 -16.63 26.83 -1.37
CA GLN A 317 -16.44 27.23 0.03
C GLN A 317 -16.03 28.70 0.21
N LYS A 318 -15.45 29.33 -0.82
CA LYS A 318 -14.90 30.69 -0.71
C LYS A 318 -15.95 31.76 -1.03
N ARG A 319 -16.88 31.49 -1.94
CA ARG A 319 -17.85 32.46 -2.44
C ARG A 319 -19.27 32.11 -2.00
N LYS A 320 -19.69 32.66 -0.86
CA LYS A 320 -21.04 32.47 -0.32
C LYS A 320 -22.06 33.17 -1.23
N GLY A 321 -23.11 32.46 -1.66
CA GLY A 321 -24.25 33.01 -2.41
C GLY A 321 -24.32 32.64 -3.89
N GLU A 322 -23.28 32.02 -4.46
CA GLU A 322 -23.30 31.49 -5.83
C GLU A 322 -23.98 30.10 -5.89
N VAL A 323 -24.44 29.68 -7.07
CA VAL A 323 -25.10 28.37 -7.29
C VAL A 323 -24.19 27.20 -6.90
N SER A 324 -22.88 27.34 -7.10
CA SER A 324 -21.86 26.40 -6.65
C SER A 324 -21.83 26.23 -5.12
N SER A 325 -21.95 27.33 -4.38
CA SER A 325 -22.06 27.32 -2.90
C SER A 325 -23.39 26.75 -2.43
N ASN A 326 -24.49 27.02 -3.14
CA ASN A 326 -25.81 26.50 -2.80
C ASN A 326 -25.89 24.97 -3.02
N ALA A 327 -25.39 24.47 -4.15
CA ALA A 327 -25.32 23.02 -4.41
C ALA A 327 -24.40 22.31 -3.41
N LEU A 328 -23.29 22.93 -3.02
CA LEU A 328 -22.41 22.41 -1.97
C LEU A 328 -23.09 22.41 -0.60
N GLN A 329 -23.84 23.46 -0.25
CA GLN A 329 -24.59 23.51 1.01
C GLN A 329 -25.71 22.47 1.03
N GLN A 330 -26.44 22.28 -0.07
CA GLN A 330 -27.45 21.21 -0.18
C GLN A 330 -26.83 19.82 -0.01
N LEU A 331 -25.63 19.60 -0.56
CA LEU A 331 -24.88 18.36 -0.32
C LEU A 331 -24.51 18.20 1.15
N ARG A 332 -24.05 19.27 1.82
CA ARG A 332 -23.73 19.26 3.26
C ARG A 332 -24.96 18.94 4.10
N ASP A 333 -26.08 19.60 3.82
CA ASP A 333 -27.34 19.40 4.55
C ASP A 333 -27.83 17.96 4.40
N GLU A 334 -27.70 17.35 3.21
CA GLU A 334 -28.09 15.97 2.97
C GLU A 334 -27.16 14.95 3.66
N LEU A 335 -25.84 15.21 3.67
CA LEU A 335 -24.89 14.39 4.43
C LEU A 335 -25.13 14.50 5.95
N LEU A 336 -25.45 15.70 6.44
CA LEU A 336 -25.82 15.96 7.84
C LEU A 336 -27.10 15.22 8.23
N LYS A 337 -28.15 15.28 7.41
CA LYS A 337 -29.40 14.53 7.66
C LYS A 337 -29.16 13.03 7.75
N ARG A 338 -28.27 12.48 6.91
CA ARG A 338 -27.89 11.06 6.93
C ARG A 338 -27.09 10.71 8.19
N LEU A 339 -26.17 11.58 8.62
CA LEU A 339 -25.49 11.44 9.91
C LEU A 339 -26.52 11.42 11.06
N GLN A 340 -27.48 12.35 11.06
CA GLN A 340 -28.54 12.41 12.06
C GLN A 340 -29.40 11.15 12.06
N LYS A 341 -29.86 10.66 10.89
CA LYS A 341 -30.64 9.41 10.77
C LYS A 341 -29.89 8.21 11.36
N ILE A 342 -28.57 8.11 11.14
CA ILE A 342 -27.73 7.03 11.70
C ILE A 342 -27.59 7.18 13.22
N ILE A 343 -27.41 8.42 13.71
CA ILE A 343 -27.24 8.69 15.15
C ILE A 343 -28.56 8.50 15.92
N GLU A 344 -29.69 8.92 15.36
CA GLU A 344 -31.02 8.70 15.93
C GLU A 344 -31.38 7.21 15.99
N ALA A 345 -30.89 6.41 15.03
CA ALA A 345 -31.00 4.95 15.04
C ALA A 345 -30.06 4.27 16.05
N SER A 346 -29.07 4.98 16.59
CA SER A 346 -28.15 4.49 17.63
C SER A 346 -28.66 4.84 19.03
N SER A 347 -29.62 4.07 19.55
CA SER A 347 -30.03 4.19 20.95
C SER A 347 -28.89 3.74 21.87
N GLU A 348 -28.45 4.60 22.79
CA GLU A 348 -27.37 4.38 23.76
C GLU A 348 -25.95 4.15 23.18
N GLY A 349 -25.71 4.58 21.94
CA GLY A 349 -24.37 4.55 21.34
C GLY A 349 -23.96 3.19 20.75
N GLU A 350 -24.85 2.20 20.72
CA GLU A 350 -24.66 0.95 19.98
C GLU A 350 -25.08 1.12 18.51
N LEU A 351 -24.17 0.80 17.57
CA LEU A 351 -24.49 0.85 16.14
C LEU A 351 -25.04 -0.50 15.66
N PRO A 352 -26.27 -0.53 15.08
CA PRO A 352 -26.81 -1.74 14.48
C PRO A 352 -26.04 -2.14 13.21
N ASP A 353 -25.82 -3.44 13.01
CA ASP A 353 -24.99 -3.98 11.91
C ASP A 353 -25.44 -3.54 10.51
N SER A 354 -26.74 -3.27 10.30
CA SER A 354 -27.30 -2.76 9.05
C SER A 354 -26.78 -1.36 8.69
N MET A 355 -26.46 -0.54 9.68
CA MET A 355 -26.00 0.84 9.51
C MET A 355 -24.48 0.98 9.60
N VAL A 356 -23.75 -0.01 10.15
CA VAL A 356 -22.28 0.04 10.29
C VAL A 356 -21.59 0.19 8.93
N VAL A 357 -22.08 -0.49 7.89
CA VAL A 357 -21.51 -0.39 6.54
C VAL A 357 -21.74 1.00 5.94
N GLN A 358 -22.94 1.56 6.13
CA GLN A 358 -23.30 2.89 5.65
C GLN A 358 -22.50 3.97 6.39
N ALA A 359 -22.36 3.86 7.72
CA ALA A 359 -21.56 4.72 8.55
C ALA A 359 -20.07 4.68 8.15
N SER A 360 -19.53 3.49 7.88
CA SER A 360 -18.15 3.31 7.39
C SER A 360 -17.92 3.98 6.03
N ALA A 361 -18.86 3.83 5.08
CA ALA A 361 -18.80 4.48 3.78
C ALA A 361 -18.88 6.02 3.92
N LEU A 362 -19.71 6.52 4.83
CA LEU A 362 -19.88 7.93 5.10
C LEU A 362 -18.62 8.55 5.73
N LEU A 363 -18.03 7.92 6.75
CA LEU A 363 -16.76 8.35 7.33
C LEU A 363 -15.64 8.38 6.28
N ARG A 364 -15.59 7.36 5.41
CA ARG A 364 -14.62 7.31 4.31
C ARG A 364 -14.82 8.45 3.31
N LEU A 365 -16.07 8.82 3.00
CA LEU A 365 -16.38 9.97 2.16
C LEU A 365 -15.94 11.28 2.83
N TYR A 366 -16.23 11.48 4.12
CA TYR A 366 -15.77 12.67 4.86
C TYR A 366 -14.23 12.77 4.89
N CYS A 367 -13.52 11.66 5.06
CA CYS A 367 -12.06 11.59 4.90
C CYS A 367 -11.60 12.03 3.50
N ALA A 368 -12.25 11.55 2.44
CA ALA A 368 -11.93 11.92 1.06
C ALA A 368 -12.20 13.40 0.78
N LEU A 369 -13.33 13.93 1.25
CA LEU A 369 -13.69 15.34 1.13
C LEU A 369 -12.67 16.24 1.85
N ARG A 370 -12.21 15.84 3.05
CA ARG A 370 -11.22 16.61 3.81
C ARG A 370 -9.81 16.49 3.25
N GLY A 371 -9.42 15.28 2.85
CA GLY A 371 -8.06 14.97 2.41
C GLY A 371 -7.77 15.41 0.97
N ILE A 372 -8.70 15.17 0.05
CA ILE A 372 -8.53 15.43 -1.40
C ILE A 372 -9.14 16.80 -1.75
N ALA A 373 -10.42 17.01 -1.40
CA ALA A 373 -11.13 18.24 -1.73
C ALA A 373 -10.83 19.40 -0.75
N ALA A 374 -10.14 19.14 0.36
CA ALA A 374 -9.75 20.14 1.36
C ALA A 374 -10.94 20.95 1.95
N ILE A 375 -12.08 20.28 2.16
CA ILE A 375 -13.24 20.90 2.80
C ILE A 375 -12.96 21.31 4.25
N LYS A 376 -13.41 22.50 4.65
CA LYS A 376 -13.49 22.86 6.07
C LYS A 376 -14.84 22.42 6.62
N PHE A 377 -14.82 21.61 7.67
CA PHE A 377 -16.01 21.16 8.38
C PHE A 377 -16.62 22.32 9.19
N GLN A 378 -17.94 22.34 9.27
CA GLN A 378 -18.70 23.19 10.18
C GLN A 378 -18.78 22.55 11.58
N ASP A 379 -19.05 23.35 12.62
CA ASP A 379 -19.06 22.87 14.00
C ASP A 379 -20.13 21.78 14.22
N ASP A 380 -21.30 21.90 13.59
CA ASP A 380 -22.36 20.88 13.63
C ASP A 380 -21.90 19.56 12.99
N GLU A 381 -21.23 19.60 11.84
CA GLU A 381 -20.66 18.40 11.20
C GLU A 381 -19.63 17.72 12.10
N VAL A 382 -18.75 18.51 12.74
CA VAL A 382 -17.75 17.99 13.67
C VAL A 382 -18.40 17.31 14.87
N ASN A 383 -19.45 17.92 15.45
CA ASN A 383 -20.19 17.36 16.57
C ASN A 383 -20.77 15.97 16.24
N TYR A 384 -21.49 15.86 15.11
CA TYR A 384 -22.10 14.59 14.69
C TYR A 384 -21.07 13.55 14.26
N ILE A 385 -19.98 13.96 13.59
CA ILE A 385 -18.88 13.04 13.23
C ILE A 385 -18.21 12.50 14.49
N VAL A 386 -17.91 13.34 15.49
CA VAL A 386 -17.31 12.89 16.76
C VAL A 386 -18.27 11.94 17.47
N GLN A 387 -19.57 12.26 17.54
CA GLN A 387 -20.57 11.37 18.14
C GLN A 387 -20.64 10.01 17.44
N LEU A 388 -20.61 10.00 16.11
CA LEU A 388 -20.58 8.76 15.32
C LEU A 388 -19.27 7.99 15.54
N LEU A 389 -18.12 8.65 15.57
CA LEU A 389 -16.82 8.00 15.82
C LEU A 389 -16.77 7.35 17.21
N THR A 390 -17.36 8.00 18.22
CA THR A 390 -17.37 7.50 19.59
C THR A 390 -18.43 6.42 19.86
N SER A 391 -19.18 6.00 18.85
CA SER A 391 -20.15 4.91 18.99
C SER A 391 -19.46 3.54 19.12
N HIS A 392 -20.17 2.61 19.74
CA HIS A 392 -19.72 1.24 20.01
C HIS A 392 -20.39 0.28 19.02
N PRO A 393 -19.67 -0.23 18.01
CA PRO A 393 -20.23 -1.23 17.11
C PRO A 393 -20.20 -2.63 17.76
N ASN A 394 -21.11 -3.51 17.32
CA ASN A 394 -21.06 -4.93 17.65
C ASN A 394 -19.75 -5.57 17.13
N PRO A 395 -19.26 -6.69 17.73
CA PRO A 395 -18.02 -7.36 17.36
C PRO A 395 -18.15 -8.16 16.05
N THR A 396 -18.53 -7.47 14.96
CA THR A 396 -18.58 -8.00 13.60
C THR A 396 -17.35 -7.53 12.80
N PRO A 397 -16.95 -8.24 11.72
CA PRO A 397 -15.87 -7.78 10.84
C PRO A 397 -16.10 -6.38 10.25
N ALA A 398 -17.37 -6.00 10.03
CA ALA A 398 -17.75 -4.67 9.61
C ALA A 398 -17.50 -3.62 10.71
N GLY A 399 -17.79 -3.96 11.98
CA GLY A 399 -17.48 -3.15 13.15
C GLY A 399 -15.98 -2.91 13.32
N VAL A 400 -15.15 -3.96 13.20
CA VAL A 400 -13.68 -3.87 13.25
C VAL A 400 -13.14 -2.91 12.17
N ARG A 401 -13.69 -2.98 10.96
CA ARG A 401 -13.34 -2.07 9.85
C ARG A 401 -13.80 -0.64 10.12
N PHE A 402 -14.99 -0.45 10.69
CA PHE A 402 -15.51 0.86 11.09
C PHE A 402 -14.59 1.53 12.13
N VAL A 403 -14.23 0.81 13.20
CA VAL A 403 -13.28 1.29 14.22
C VAL A 403 -11.93 1.67 13.60
N SER A 404 -11.42 0.83 12.70
CA SER A 404 -10.13 1.07 12.04
C SER A 404 -10.14 2.35 11.19
N ILE A 405 -11.24 2.56 10.44
CA ILE A 405 -11.45 3.79 9.66
C ILE A 405 -11.64 5.00 10.58
N GLY A 406 -12.36 4.85 11.69
CA GLY A 406 -12.56 5.91 12.67
C GLY A 406 -11.24 6.38 13.31
N LEU A 407 -10.38 5.43 13.70
CA LEU A 407 -9.03 5.74 14.20
C LEU A 407 -8.19 6.48 13.16
N CYS A 408 -8.21 6.02 11.91
CA CYS A 408 -7.51 6.68 10.80
C CYS A 408 -8.05 8.09 10.53
N MET A 409 -9.36 8.30 10.67
CA MET A 409 -10.01 9.60 10.50
C MET A 409 -9.59 10.60 11.58
N LEU A 410 -9.51 10.17 12.85
CA LEU A 410 -9.02 11.00 13.96
C LEU A 410 -7.60 11.53 13.71
N ILE A 411 -6.73 10.72 13.11
CA ILE A 411 -5.35 11.11 12.77
C ILE A 411 -5.31 12.03 11.54
N ALA A 412 -6.10 11.69 10.50
CA ALA A 412 -6.09 12.43 9.24
C ALA A 412 -6.74 13.82 9.37
N CYS A 413 -7.71 13.98 10.27
CA CYS A 413 -8.54 15.17 10.42
C CYS A 413 -8.35 15.85 11.80
N PRO A 414 -7.37 16.76 11.96
CA PRO A 414 -7.09 17.40 13.25
C PRO A 414 -8.23 18.31 13.77
N SER A 415 -9.15 18.73 12.91
CA SER A 415 -10.33 19.54 13.28
C SER A 415 -11.28 18.80 14.23
N LEU A 416 -11.18 17.47 14.34
CA LEU A 416 -11.99 16.68 15.26
C LEU A 416 -11.47 16.74 16.70
N ILE A 417 -10.24 17.21 16.90
CA ILE A 417 -9.55 17.26 18.20
C ILE A 417 -9.28 18.71 18.64
N SER A 418 -9.77 19.71 17.88
CA SER A 418 -9.50 21.12 18.19
C SER A 418 -10.24 21.64 19.42
N LEU A 419 -11.38 21.05 19.78
CA LEU A 419 -12.15 21.41 20.98
C LEU A 419 -11.86 20.42 22.12
N PRO A 420 -11.66 20.92 23.36
CA PRO A 420 -11.26 20.09 24.50
C PRO A 420 -12.32 19.05 24.91
N GLU A 421 -13.61 19.34 24.68
CA GLU A 421 -14.69 18.39 24.96
C GLU A 421 -14.68 17.19 24.01
N HIS A 422 -14.48 17.44 22.71
CA HIS A 422 -14.35 16.37 21.71
C HIS A 422 -13.08 15.57 21.92
N GLU A 423 -11.99 16.25 22.28
CA GLU A 423 -10.74 15.61 22.63
C GLU A 423 -10.93 14.61 23.77
N ARG A 424 -11.56 15.01 24.88
CA ARG A 424 -11.81 14.10 26.02
C ARG A 424 -12.62 12.87 25.59
N LYS A 425 -13.70 13.05 24.83
CA LYS A 425 -14.53 11.95 24.33
C LYS A 425 -13.75 11.00 23.42
N ASN A 426 -12.95 11.53 22.51
CA ASN A 426 -12.10 10.73 21.62
C ASN A 426 -11.05 9.93 22.40
N ILE A 427 -10.42 10.53 23.42
CA ILE A 427 -9.45 9.84 24.27
C ILE A 427 -10.13 8.71 25.07
N GLU A 428 -11.28 8.97 25.68
CA GLU A 428 -12.08 7.97 26.39
C GLU A 428 -12.46 6.80 25.46
N TRP A 429 -12.84 7.09 24.22
CA TRP A 429 -13.13 6.06 23.22
C TRP A 429 -11.91 5.25 22.81
N VAL A 430 -10.74 5.87 22.57
CA VAL A 430 -9.52 5.10 22.28
C VAL A 430 -9.07 4.28 23.49
N GLN A 431 -9.23 4.78 24.72
CA GLN A 431 -8.97 4.00 25.94
C GLN A 431 -9.93 2.81 26.07
N TRP A 432 -11.19 2.96 25.68
CA TRP A 432 -12.14 1.87 25.61
C TRP A 432 -11.72 0.81 24.59
N LEU A 433 -11.26 1.21 23.39
CA LEU A 433 -10.77 0.27 22.37
C LEU A 433 -9.61 -0.59 22.86
N VAL A 434 -8.69 -0.01 23.65
CA VAL A 434 -7.56 -0.77 24.22
C VAL A 434 -8.03 -1.79 25.26
N LYS A 435 -9.10 -1.49 26.01
CA LYS A 435 -9.66 -2.43 27.00
C LYS A 435 -10.43 -3.58 26.36
N GLU A 436 -11.18 -3.29 25.29
CA GLU A 436 -12.05 -4.25 24.61
C GLU A 436 -11.36 -5.04 23.48
N GLU A 437 -10.07 -4.80 23.21
CA GLU A 437 -9.30 -5.51 22.17
C GLU A 437 -9.47 -7.03 22.27
N ALA A 438 -9.32 -7.60 23.47
CA ALA A 438 -9.40 -9.04 23.71
C ALA A 438 -10.80 -9.62 23.45
N TYR A 439 -11.86 -8.84 23.69
CA TYR A 439 -13.25 -9.25 23.45
C TYR A 439 -13.56 -9.25 21.95
N PHE A 440 -13.13 -8.23 21.21
CA PHE A 440 -13.29 -8.17 19.76
C PHE A 440 -12.51 -9.28 19.03
N GLU A 441 -11.30 -9.62 19.50
CA GLU A 441 -10.49 -10.67 18.92
C GLU A 441 -11.12 -12.06 19.09
N THR A 442 -11.70 -12.35 20.26
CA THR A 442 -12.36 -13.64 20.55
C THR A 442 -13.74 -13.77 19.89
N ALA A 443 -14.51 -12.67 19.81
CA ALA A 443 -15.87 -12.70 19.28
C ALA A 443 -15.96 -12.62 17.75
N SER A 444 -15.04 -11.92 17.08
CA SER A 444 -15.11 -11.70 15.62
C SER A 444 -14.42 -12.78 14.78
N GLY A 445 -13.50 -13.56 15.37
CA GLY A 445 -12.77 -14.63 14.68
C GLY A 445 -11.83 -14.17 13.55
N VAL A 446 -11.58 -12.86 13.41
CA VAL A 446 -10.68 -12.28 12.41
C VAL A 446 -9.32 -12.00 13.06
N SER A 447 -8.26 -12.60 12.50
CA SER A 447 -6.88 -12.51 13.00
C SER A 447 -6.17 -11.17 12.77
N ALA A 448 -6.87 -10.15 12.28
CA ALA A 448 -6.33 -8.82 11.97
C ALA A 448 -7.11 -7.79 12.79
N SER A 449 -6.65 -7.55 14.02
CA SER A 449 -7.35 -6.70 14.98
C SER A 449 -6.95 -5.22 14.79
N PHE A 450 -7.89 -4.31 15.09
CA PHE A 450 -7.56 -2.89 15.25
C PHE A 450 -6.57 -2.65 16.41
N GLY A 451 -6.45 -3.62 17.33
CA GLY A 451 -5.48 -3.65 18.41
C GLY A 451 -4.03 -3.71 17.92
N GLU A 452 -3.74 -4.58 16.95
CA GLU A 452 -2.44 -4.61 16.28
C GLU A 452 -2.12 -3.27 15.60
N MET A 453 -3.12 -2.64 14.96
CA MET A 453 -2.96 -1.32 14.35
C MET A 453 -2.71 -0.21 15.39
N LEU A 454 -3.41 -0.24 16.53
CA LEU A 454 -3.19 0.68 17.65
C LEU A 454 -1.77 0.53 18.22
N LEU A 455 -1.31 -0.70 18.41
CA LEU A 455 0.05 -1.00 18.87
C LEU A 455 1.10 -0.50 17.87
N LEU A 456 0.91 -0.79 16.58
CA LEU A 456 1.80 -0.37 15.51
C LEU A 456 1.91 1.16 15.45
N MET A 457 0.78 1.86 15.53
CA MET A 457 0.74 3.32 15.62
C MET A 457 1.44 3.85 16.86
N ALA A 458 1.19 3.25 18.03
CA ALA A 458 1.85 3.64 19.28
C ALA A 458 3.38 3.54 19.16
N ILE A 459 3.87 2.44 18.59
CA ILE A 459 5.31 2.23 18.36
C ILE A 459 5.86 3.27 17.36
N HIS A 460 5.12 3.56 16.29
CA HIS A 460 5.52 4.58 15.33
C HIS A 460 5.58 5.98 15.95
N PHE A 461 4.65 6.32 16.82
CA PHE A 461 4.66 7.59 17.55
C PHE A 461 5.86 7.69 18.50
N HIS A 462 6.19 6.61 19.23
CA HIS A 462 7.39 6.54 20.08
C HIS A 462 8.70 6.61 19.28
N SER A 463 8.74 5.97 18.10
CA SER A 463 9.90 6.02 17.19
C SER A 463 10.04 7.33 16.41
N ASN A 464 9.07 8.25 16.54
CA ASN A 464 8.98 9.50 15.79
C ASN A 464 8.96 9.32 14.25
N GLN A 465 8.46 8.18 13.77
CA GLN A 465 8.35 7.87 12.34
C GLN A 465 6.96 8.20 11.81
N LEU A 466 6.65 9.50 11.71
CA LEU A 466 5.31 9.97 11.32
C LEU A 466 4.92 9.59 9.89
N SER A 467 5.89 9.43 8.98
CA SER A 467 5.62 9.03 7.58
C SER A 467 5.02 7.63 7.48
N ALA A 468 5.49 6.67 8.28
CA ALA A 468 4.96 5.31 8.28
C ALA A 468 3.52 5.26 8.80
N ILE A 469 3.16 6.15 9.73
CA ILE A 469 1.78 6.32 10.18
C ILE A 469 0.92 6.89 9.05
N CYS A 470 1.42 7.88 8.31
CA CYS A 470 0.72 8.39 7.13
C CYS A 470 0.45 7.28 6.10
N ASP A 471 1.44 6.43 5.83
CA ASP A 471 1.31 5.31 4.90
C ASP A 471 0.30 4.27 5.41
N LEU A 472 0.35 3.93 6.71
CA LEU A 472 -0.61 3.03 7.35
C LEU A 472 -2.04 3.57 7.25
N VAL A 473 -2.25 4.85 7.58
CA VAL A 473 -3.54 5.53 7.48
C VAL A 473 -4.05 5.54 6.03
N CYS A 474 -3.17 5.82 5.06
CA CYS A 474 -3.52 5.79 3.64
C CYS A 474 -3.88 4.38 3.15
N ALA A 475 -3.19 3.34 3.63
CA ALA A 475 -3.47 1.95 3.32
C ALA A 475 -4.82 1.51 3.88
N THR A 476 -5.11 1.81 5.15
CA THR A 476 -6.38 1.47 5.81
C THR A 476 -7.57 2.21 5.21
N LEU A 477 -7.42 3.50 4.87
CA LEU A 477 -8.47 4.28 4.19
C LEU A 477 -8.59 3.93 2.68
N GLY A 478 -7.59 3.26 2.12
CA GLY A 478 -7.48 2.96 0.69
C GLY A 478 -7.45 4.23 -0.19
N MET A 479 -6.79 5.29 0.30
CA MET A 479 -6.65 6.56 -0.41
C MET A 479 -5.36 7.28 -0.01
N LYS A 480 -4.73 7.99 -0.95
CA LYS A 480 -3.51 8.77 -0.68
C LYS A 480 -3.86 10.18 -0.23
N ILE A 481 -3.69 10.48 1.06
CA ILE A 481 -3.92 11.80 1.64
C ILE A 481 -2.60 12.37 2.18
N ALA A 482 -2.30 13.62 1.84
CA ALA A 482 -1.14 14.32 2.41
C ALA A 482 -1.47 14.85 3.82
N ILE A 483 -1.12 14.09 4.85
CA ILE A 483 -1.28 14.49 6.26
C ILE A 483 -0.03 15.27 6.69
N ARG A 484 -0.22 16.51 7.17
CA ARG A 484 0.91 17.31 7.70
C ARG A 484 1.33 16.78 9.07
N HIS A 485 2.63 16.62 9.30
CA HIS A 485 3.18 16.10 10.56
C HIS A 485 2.75 16.89 11.80
N ASN A 486 2.60 18.22 11.69
CA ASN A 486 2.15 19.08 12.80
C ASN A 486 0.76 18.69 13.31
N ASN A 487 -0.12 18.19 12.43
CA ASN A 487 -1.48 17.80 12.78
C ASN A 487 -1.51 16.56 13.69
N MET A 488 -0.44 15.76 13.69
CA MET A 488 -0.35 14.51 14.44
C MET A 488 0.32 14.68 15.81
N THR A 489 0.80 15.90 16.13
CA THR A 489 1.53 16.18 17.37
C THR A 489 0.70 15.94 18.62
N ARG A 490 -0.59 16.32 18.59
CA ARG A 490 -1.49 16.08 19.72
C ARG A 490 -1.82 14.62 19.89
N MET A 491 -2.19 13.92 18.81
CA MET A 491 -2.38 12.46 18.88
C MET A 491 -1.10 11.72 19.30
N LYS A 492 0.08 12.18 18.89
CA LYS A 492 1.34 11.64 19.37
C LYS A 492 1.49 11.79 20.89
N GLN A 493 1.10 12.92 21.48
CA GLN A 493 1.12 13.10 22.93
C GLN A 493 0.15 12.14 23.61
N VAL A 494 -1.10 12.07 23.14
CA VAL A 494 -2.12 11.15 23.67
C VAL A 494 -1.63 9.70 23.63
N PHE A 495 -1.13 9.24 22.46
CA PHE A 495 -0.62 7.89 22.31
C PHE A 495 0.62 7.60 23.16
N THR A 496 1.57 8.54 23.26
CA THR A 496 2.84 8.28 23.97
C THR A 496 2.79 8.52 25.48
N GLN A 497 1.90 9.41 25.96
CA GLN A 497 1.85 9.84 27.35
C GLN A 497 0.62 9.32 28.11
N GLU A 498 -0.54 9.18 27.45
CA GLU A 498 -1.81 8.90 28.14
C GLU A 498 -2.31 7.47 27.92
N ILE A 499 -2.18 6.93 26.70
CA ILE A 499 -2.74 5.61 26.34
C ILE A 499 -1.67 4.52 26.41
N PHE A 500 -0.58 4.69 25.67
CA PHE A 500 0.49 3.70 25.52
C PHE A 500 1.82 4.30 25.96
N THR A 501 2.05 4.35 27.28
CA THR A 501 3.35 4.78 27.81
C THR A 501 4.49 3.87 27.33
N GLU A 502 5.73 4.36 27.31
CA GLU A 502 6.92 3.58 26.90
C GLU A 502 7.00 2.23 27.63
N GLN A 503 6.56 2.19 28.90
CA GLN A 503 6.48 0.98 29.72
C GLN A 503 5.43 -0.04 29.23
N VAL A 504 4.22 0.41 28.88
CA VAL A 504 3.14 -0.48 28.42
C VAL A 504 3.48 -1.04 27.03
N VAL A 505 4.02 -0.21 26.14
CA VAL A 505 4.44 -0.63 24.80
C VAL A 505 5.58 -1.64 24.87
N THR A 506 6.58 -1.42 25.73
CA THR A 506 7.69 -2.38 25.90
C THR A 506 7.22 -3.72 26.47
N ALA A 507 6.27 -3.73 27.41
CA ALA A 507 5.69 -4.96 27.95
C ALA A 507 4.87 -5.73 26.89
N HIS A 508 4.10 -5.04 26.05
CA HIS A 508 3.33 -5.67 24.98
C HIS A 508 4.18 -6.12 23.80
N ALA A 509 5.29 -5.44 23.52
CA ALA A 509 6.19 -5.78 22.41
C ALA A 509 6.70 -7.24 22.45
N VAL A 510 6.81 -7.85 23.63
CA VAL A 510 7.22 -9.27 23.78
C VAL A 510 6.12 -10.24 23.35
N LYS A 511 4.85 -9.84 23.43
CA LYS A 511 3.68 -10.66 23.07
C LYS A 511 3.36 -10.62 21.59
N VAL A 512 3.85 -9.60 20.87
CA VAL A 512 3.64 -9.46 19.42
C VAL A 512 4.21 -10.70 18.70
N PRO A 513 3.43 -11.34 17.80
CA PRO A 513 3.92 -12.51 17.07
C PRO A 513 5.15 -12.16 16.22
N VAL A 514 6.04 -13.13 16.05
CA VAL A 514 7.18 -13.00 15.14
C VAL A 514 6.70 -12.99 13.70
N THR A 515 7.42 -12.29 12.83
CA THR A 515 7.15 -12.35 11.39
C THR A 515 7.64 -13.70 10.85
N ASN A 516 6.70 -14.52 10.37
CA ASN A 516 6.99 -15.80 9.74
C ASN A 516 7.63 -15.59 8.36
N SER A 517 8.63 -16.40 8.02
CA SER A 517 9.33 -16.37 6.73
C SER A 517 9.85 -14.99 6.31
N LEU A 518 10.42 -14.24 7.26
CA LEU A 518 10.90 -12.88 7.02
C LEU A 518 11.98 -12.87 5.93
N ASN A 519 11.74 -12.11 4.86
CA ASN A 519 12.64 -11.96 3.72
C ASN A 519 12.77 -10.48 3.28
N ALA A 520 13.77 -10.16 2.45
CA ALA A 520 14.04 -8.80 1.96
C ALA A 520 12.98 -8.23 1.00
N ASN A 521 12.05 -9.05 0.51
CA ASN A 521 11.00 -8.64 -0.42
C ASN A 521 9.73 -8.14 0.30
N MET A 522 9.63 -8.34 1.61
CA MET A 522 8.51 -7.82 2.39
C MET A 522 8.59 -6.29 2.47
N THR A 523 7.54 -5.62 2.03
CA THR A 523 7.41 -4.15 2.07
C THR A 523 6.53 -3.72 3.24
N GLY A 524 6.76 -2.52 3.76
CA GLY A 524 6.03 -1.97 4.90
C GLY A 524 6.80 -2.05 6.22
N PHE A 525 6.18 -1.57 7.29
CA PHE A 525 6.80 -1.56 8.62
C PHE A 525 6.39 -2.80 9.42
N LEU A 526 7.30 -3.77 9.47
CA LEU A 526 7.10 -5.03 10.19
C LEU A 526 7.44 -4.90 11.69
N PRO A 527 6.90 -5.79 12.56
CA PRO A 527 7.24 -5.86 13.99
C PRO A 527 8.75 -5.84 14.29
N ILE A 528 9.59 -6.37 13.40
CA ILE A 528 11.05 -6.33 13.58
C ILE A 528 11.62 -4.91 13.67
N HIS A 529 11.05 -3.95 12.95
CA HIS A 529 11.48 -2.56 12.96
C HIS A 529 11.14 -1.90 14.31
N CYS A 530 9.96 -2.22 14.84
CA CYS A 530 9.51 -1.84 16.17
C CYS A 530 10.52 -2.30 17.24
N ILE A 531 10.82 -3.59 17.27
CA ILE A 531 11.72 -4.20 18.26
C ILE A 531 13.13 -3.63 18.14
N HIS A 532 13.64 -3.47 16.91
CA HIS A 532 14.94 -2.84 16.67
C HIS A 532 15.01 -1.42 17.24
N GLN A 533 13.98 -0.59 17.02
CA GLN A 533 13.96 0.78 17.53
C GLN A 533 13.79 0.86 19.06
N LEU A 534 12.96 0.00 19.65
CA LEU A 534 12.80 -0.12 21.10
C LEU A 534 14.11 -0.58 21.78
N LEU A 535 14.85 -1.49 21.14
CA LEU A 535 16.19 -1.88 21.58
C LEU A 535 17.21 -0.75 21.45
N LYS A 536 17.17 -0.01 20.33
CA LYS A 536 18.07 1.13 20.08
C LYS A 536 17.87 2.25 21.11
N SER A 537 16.63 2.51 21.51
CA SER A 537 16.27 3.48 22.56
C SER A 537 16.48 2.97 23.98
N ARG A 538 16.99 1.73 24.14
CA ARG A 538 17.22 1.04 25.42
C ARG A 538 15.95 0.89 26.28
N ALA A 539 14.77 0.96 25.68
CA ALA A 539 13.49 0.95 26.39
C ALA A 539 13.29 -0.36 27.19
N PHE A 540 13.64 -1.51 26.62
CA PHE A 540 13.62 -2.82 27.31
C PHE A 540 14.51 -2.85 28.56
N ALA A 541 15.66 -2.16 28.53
CA ALA A 541 16.58 -2.09 29.67
C ALA A 541 16.11 -1.12 30.76
N LYS A 542 15.43 -0.04 30.37
CA LYS A 542 14.81 0.90 31.34
C LYS A 542 13.67 0.25 32.12
N HIS A 543 12.86 -0.56 31.44
CA HIS A 543 11.64 -1.14 32.01
C HIS A 543 11.76 -2.61 32.45
N ASN A 544 12.97 -3.19 32.42
CA ASN A 544 13.26 -4.57 32.84
C ASN A 544 12.42 -5.64 32.13
N VAL A 545 12.32 -5.55 30.81
CA VAL A 545 11.58 -6.51 29.97
C VAL A 545 12.55 -7.33 29.13
N ASN A 546 12.51 -8.66 29.28
CA ASN A 546 13.42 -9.58 28.57
C ASN A 546 12.86 -9.99 27.19
N ILE A 547 13.53 -9.57 26.11
CA ILE A 547 13.13 -9.82 24.72
C ILE A 547 13.80 -11.07 24.09
N LYS A 548 14.65 -11.79 24.84
CA LYS A 548 15.45 -12.93 24.34
C LYS A 548 14.62 -13.95 23.54
N LYS A 549 13.48 -14.40 24.09
CA LYS A 549 12.63 -15.43 23.48
C LYS A 549 12.11 -14.99 22.10
N TRP A 550 11.72 -13.72 21.98
CA TRP A 550 11.19 -13.15 20.74
C TRP A 550 12.27 -13.09 19.65
N ILE A 551 13.46 -12.60 19.98
CA ILE A 551 14.58 -12.51 19.03
C ILE A 551 14.99 -13.90 18.55
N TYR A 552 15.09 -14.87 19.46
CA TYR A 552 15.42 -16.25 19.09
C TYR A 552 14.39 -16.82 18.12
N LYS A 553 13.09 -16.67 18.40
CA LYS A 553 12.01 -17.11 17.49
C LYS A 553 12.09 -16.40 16.13
N GLN A 554 12.33 -15.09 16.10
CA GLN A 554 12.41 -14.31 14.86
C GLN A 554 13.61 -14.68 13.99
N ILE A 555 14.75 -15.05 14.60
CA ILE A 555 15.92 -15.56 13.86
C ILE A 555 15.59 -16.92 13.26
N CYS A 556 14.94 -17.80 14.01
CA CYS A 556 14.57 -19.15 13.55
C CYS A 556 13.58 -19.13 12.37
N THR A 557 12.68 -18.14 12.29
CA THR A 557 11.68 -18.01 11.23
C THR A 557 12.15 -17.18 10.02
N SER A 558 13.42 -16.79 9.95
CA SER A 558 13.96 -15.95 8.87
C SER A 558 14.42 -16.76 7.66
N VAL A 559 14.18 -16.24 6.45
CA VAL A 559 14.42 -16.95 5.17
C VAL A 559 15.25 -16.05 4.23
N SER A 560 15.96 -16.64 3.28
CA SER A 560 16.67 -15.91 2.21
C SER A 560 15.68 -15.33 1.19
N PRO A 561 15.90 -14.12 0.62
CA PRO A 561 17.01 -13.18 0.85
C PRO A 561 16.90 -12.45 2.20
N LEU A 562 18.05 -12.16 2.83
CA LEU A 562 18.12 -11.63 4.19
C LEU A 562 17.59 -10.20 4.28
N HIS A 563 16.64 -9.96 5.19
CA HIS A 563 16.13 -8.61 5.46
C HIS A 563 17.21 -7.72 6.14
N PRO A 564 17.51 -6.50 5.63
CA PRO A 564 18.62 -5.66 6.13
C PRO A 564 18.59 -5.36 7.64
N VAL A 565 17.38 -5.22 8.21
CA VAL A 565 17.18 -4.90 9.63
C VAL A 565 17.56 -6.06 10.56
N LEU A 566 17.55 -7.32 10.10
CA LEU A 566 17.93 -8.47 10.94
C LEU A 566 19.36 -8.33 11.45
N ARG A 567 20.28 -7.91 10.59
CA ARG A 567 21.67 -7.65 10.99
C ARG A 567 21.76 -6.56 12.05
N MET A 568 21.10 -5.42 11.81
CA MET A 568 21.10 -4.28 12.75
C MET A 568 20.48 -4.66 14.09
N LEU A 569 19.42 -5.47 14.07
CA LEU A 569 18.78 -6.00 15.28
C LEU A 569 19.75 -6.82 16.11
N VAL A 570 20.51 -7.73 15.49
CA VAL A 570 21.52 -8.53 16.17
C VAL A 570 22.61 -7.63 16.78
N GLU A 571 23.09 -6.63 16.04
CA GLU A 571 24.09 -5.67 16.52
C GLU A 571 23.62 -4.90 17.75
N VAL A 572 22.41 -4.33 17.72
CA VAL A 572 21.84 -3.59 18.85
C VAL A 572 21.54 -4.52 20.03
N TYR A 573 21.10 -5.76 19.77
CA TYR A 573 20.85 -6.75 20.82
C TYR A 573 22.14 -7.16 21.56
N VAL A 574 23.23 -7.45 20.85
CA VAL A 574 24.54 -7.75 21.45
C VAL A 574 25.03 -6.58 22.31
N ASN A 575 24.94 -5.36 21.78
CA ASN A 575 25.26 -4.14 22.53
C ASN A 575 24.37 -3.93 23.76
N SER A 576 23.13 -4.41 23.72
CA SER A 576 22.21 -4.35 24.85
C SER A 576 22.57 -5.30 25.99
N ILE A 577 23.21 -6.43 25.67
CA ILE A 577 23.66 -7.42 26.64
C ILE A 577 24.98 -7.00 27.27
N ILE A 578 25.95 -6.54 26.47
CA ILE A 578 27.34 -6.33 26.91
C ILE A 578 27.54 -4.96 27.58
N LEU A 579 26.95 -3.89 27.04
CA LEU A 579 27.20 -2.54 27.56
C LEU A 579 26.24 -2.22 28.72
N PRO A 580 26.75 -1.97 29.95
CA PRO A 580 25.92 -1.65 31.11
C PRO A 580 25.21 -0.30 30.94
N ASN A 581 24.02 -0.18 31.54
CA ASN A 581 23.28 1.08 31.55
C ASN A 581 23.73 1.90 32.77
N THR A 582 24.02 3.19 32.59
CA THR A 582 24.48 4.10 33.66
C THR A 582 23.50 4.24 34.83
N LYS A 583 22.25 3.75 34.70
CA LYS A 583 21.20 3.85 35.72
C LYS A 583 20.76 2.51 36.36
N ASN A 584 20.99 1.37 35.70
CA ASN A 584 20.56 0.05 36.19
C ASN A 584 21.73 -0.95 36.08
N SER A 585 22.19 -1.46 37.23
CA SER A 585 23.32 -2.40 37.32
C SER A 585 22.99 -3.83 36.88
N GLU A 586 21.72 -4.13 36.58
CA GLU A 586 21.30 -5.46 36.12
C GLU A 586 21.11 -5.52 34.60
N HIS A 587 21.78 -6.47 33.96
CA HIS A 587 21.57 -6.80 32.56
C HIS A 587 20.23 -7.54 32.39
N THR A 588 19.20 -6.79 32.00
CA THR A 588 17.82 -7.28 31.80
C THR A 588 17.72 -8.30 30.66
N ASN A 589 18.51 -8.11 29.60
CA ASN A 589 18.62 -9.02 28.46
C ASN A 589 19.69 -10.09 28.70
N LYS A 590 19.30 -11.36 28.61
CA LYS A 590 20.21 -12.51 28.78
C LYS A 590 20.77 -12.97 27.42
N PRO A 591 22.04 -13.41 27.34
CA PRO A 591 22.60 -13.99 26.13
C PRO A 591 21.92 -15.32 25.76
N LEU A 592 22.02 -15.71 24.49
CA LEU A 592 21.54 -17.01 24.02
C LEU A 592 22.33 -18.15 24.68
N THR A 593 21.67 -19.29 24.90
CA THR A 593 22.32 -20.48 25.47
C THR A 593 22.96 -21.33 24.40
N GLU A 594 24.02 -22.06 24.76
CA GLU A 594 24.69 -22.99 23.84
C GLU A 594 23.70 -24.06 23.35
N ASN A 595 22.82 -24.53 24.24
CA ASN A 595 21.79 -25.52 23.92
C ASN A 595 20.75 -25.00 22.91
N GLU A 596 20.30 -23.74 23.05
CA GLU A 596 19.40 -23.11 22.08
C GLU A 596 20.06 -23.00 20.70
N ILE A 597 21.34 -22.63 20.65
CA ILE A 597 22.07 -22.54 19.39
C ILE A 597 22.29 -23.94 18.80
N ARG A 598 22.75 -24.92 19.60
CA ARG A 598 22.93 -26.33 19.19
C ARG A 598 21.65 -26.89 18.55
N LYS A 599 20.46 -26.59 19.07
CA LYS A 599 19.18 -27.05 18.48
C LYS A 599 18.98 -26.61 17.02
N VAL A 600 19.36 -25.38 16.67
CA VAL A 600 19.24 -24.86 15.28
C VAL A 600 20.26 -25.51 14.34
N PHE A 601 21.43 -25.89 14.87
CA PHE A 601 22.44 -26.65 14.13
C PHE A 601 22.11 -28.16 14.08
N GLN A 602 21.36 -28.70 15.05
CA GLN A 602 20.87 -30.08 15.07
C GLN A 602 19.79 -30.36 14.01
N SER A 603 18.93 -29.38 13.72
CA SER A 603 17.95 -29.47 12.61
C SER A 603 18.58 -29.36 11.22
N SER A 604 19.90 -29.17 11.13
CA SER A 604 20.63 -29.06 9.85
C SER A 604 21.14 -30.41 9.35
N ILE A 605 21.72 -30.43 8.14
CA ILE A 605 22.36 -31.61 7.53
C ILE A 605 23.47 -32.18 8.43
N PHE A 606 24.03 -31.38 9.34
CA PHE A 606 25.05 -31.80 10.33
C PHE A 606 24.46 -32.38 11.63
N GLY A 607 23.14 -32.53 11.73
CA GLY A 607 22.44 -32.93 12.95
C GLY A 607 22.95 -34.22 13.58
N GLN A 608 23.36 -35.18 12.75
CA GLN A 608 23.94 -36.45 13.20
C GLN A 608 25.21 -36.27 14.05
N TYR A 609 25.97 -35.20 13.85
CA TYR A 609 27.21 -34.91 14.60
C TYR A 609 26.98 -34.13 15.90
N PHE A 610 25.79 -33.53 16.04
CA PHE A 610 25.37 -32.84 17.25
C PHE A 610 24.47 -33.73 18.15
N ASP A 611 24.19 -34.96 17.71
CA ASP A 611 23.36 -35.92 18.42
C ASP A 611 24.18 -36.68 19.48
N GLN A 612 23.60 -36.83 20.67
CA GLN A 612 24.29 -37.21 21.93
C GLN A 612 25.01 -38.57 21.93
N LYS A 613 24.87 -39.41 20.89
CA LYS A 613 25.38 -40.79 20.90
C LYS A 613 26.78 -40.99 20.32
N GLN A 614 27.42 -39.97 19.73
CA GLN A 614 28.79 -40.07 19.21
C GLN A 614 29.75 -38.95 19.66
N SER A 615 29.28 -38.03 20.51
CA SER A 615 30.16 -37.09 21.21
C SER A 615 31.01 -37.85 22.23
N ILE A 616 32.34 -37.81 22.10
CA ILE A 616 33.32 -38.31 23.10
C ILE A 616 33.20 -37.54 24.44
N PHE A 617 32.41 -36.46 24.50
CA PHE A 617 32.23 -35.61 25.66
C PHE A 617 30.82 -35.76 26.23
N THR A 618 30.71 -36.54 27.30
CA THR A 618 29.50 -36.70 28.14
C THR A 618 29.39 -35.55 29.15
N MET A 619 28.27 -34.82 29.12
CA MET A 619 27.74 -34.03 30.25
C MET A 619 26.21 -34.14 30.23
N ASP A 620 25.62 -34.42 31.39
CA ASP A 620 24.19 -34.67 31.62
C ASP A 620 23.29 -33.49 31.21
N PHE A 621 22.13 -33.79 30.61
CA PHE A 621 21.12 -32.78 30.24
C PHE A 621 19.85 -32.97 31.07
N ASP A 622 19.49 -31.95 31.86
CA ASP A 622 18.18 -31.84 32.52
C ASP A 622 17.07 -31.64 31.47
N LEU A 623 16.14 -32.60 31.43
CA LEU A 623 15.02 -32.74 30.48
C LEU A 623 13.90 -31.68 30.62
N SER A 624 14.13 -30.54 31.27
CA SER A 624 13.11 -29.51 31.48
C SER A 624 13.44 -28.22 30.70
N SER A 625 12.98 -28.08 29.46
CA SER A 625 12.93 -26.76 28.81
C SER A 625 11.67 -26.59 27.95
N GLU A 626 10.83 -25.63 28.35
CA GLU A 626 9.54 -25.20 27.78
C GLU A 626 9.63 -24.59 26.34
N TYR A 627 10.44 -25.16 25.46
CA TYR A 627 10.71 -24.66 24.10
C TYR A 627 10.45 -25.71 23.02
N GLN A 628 9.32 -26.44 23.11
CA GLN A 628 8.93 -27.46 22.13
C GLN A 628 8.33 -26.90 20.82
N ASP A 629 8.03 -25.61 20.73
CA ASP A 629 7.21 -25.05 19.63
C ASP A 629 7.98 -24.45 18.43
N VAL A 630 9.31 -24.57 18.33
CA VAL A 630 10.07 -23.96 17.22
C VAL A 630 10.46 -25.03 16.20
N VAL A 631 9.64 -25.19 15.17
CA VAL A 631 9.99 -25.97 13.96
C VAL A 631 10.95 -25.13 13.14
N VAL A 632 12.23 -25.51 13.11
CA VAL A 632 13.21 -24.94 12.18
C VAL A 632 13.08 -25.70 10.87
N ASP A 633 12.74 -25.03 9.78
CA ASP A 633 12.75 -25.65 8.46
C ASP A 633 14.17 -26.14 8.13
N ASN A 634 14.32 -27.46 7.95
CA ASN A 634 15.58 -28.17 7.70
C ASN A 634 16.39 -27.65 6.49
N THR A 635 15.80 -26.76 5.68
CA THR A 635 16.34 -26.25 4.43
C THR A 635 16.93 -24.83 4.53
N SER A 636 16.67 -24.07 5.60
CA SER A 636 17.09 -22.66 5.66
C SER A 636 18.46 -22.47 6.34
N LEU A 637 19.43 -21.97 5.58
CA LEU A 637 20.79 -21.65 6.06
C LEU A 637 20.84 -20.29 6.78
N THR A 638 19.82 -19.44 6.61
CA THR A 638 19.73 -18.07 7.15
C THR A 638 19.81 -18.01 8.68
N PRO A 639 19.05 -18.82 9.45
CA PRO A 639 19.14 -18.81 10.91
C PRO A 639 20.54 -19.19 11.42
N GLN A 640 21.20 -20.15 10.77
CA GLN A 640 22.55 -20.61 11.13
C GLN A 640 23.59 -19.51 10.90
N LEU A 641 23.51 -18.81 9.76
CA LEU A 641 24.37 -17.66 9.47
C LEU A 641 24.18 -16.51 10.46
N LEU A 642 22.93 -16.20 10.82
CA LEU A 642 22.63 -15.13 11.78
C LEU A 642 23.09 -15.48 13.20
N LEU A 643 22.95 -16.73 13.62
CA LEU A 643 23.46 -17.20 14.92
C LEU A 643 24.99 -17.22 14.95
N LEU A 644 25.64 -17.63 13.87
CA LEU A 644 27.10 -17.55 13.74
C LEU A 644 27.57 -16.09 13.82
N TYR A 645 26.89 -15.18 13.11
CA TYR A 645 27.16 -13.74 13.17
C TYR A 645 26.97 -13.19 14.58
N TYR A 646 25.88 -13.56 15.26
CA TYR A 646 25.62 -13.18 16.67
C TYR A 646 26.75 -13.65 17.59
N LEU A 647 27.19 -14.92 17.48
CA LEU A 647 28.26 -15.48 18.29
C LEU A 647 29.59 -14.75 18.10
N LEU A 648 29.99 -14.54 16.85
CA LEU A 648 31.23 -13.83 16.52
C LEU A 648 31.19 -12.37 16.96
N LEU A 649 30.06 -11.69 16.75
CA LEU A 649 29.87 -10.30 17.17
C LEU A 649 29.87 -10.18 18.70
N TYR A 650 29.29 -11.15 19.40
CA TYR A 650 29.30 -11.19 20.86
C TYR A 650 30.72 -11.32 21.41
N GLU A 651 31.53 -12.22 20.83
CA GLU A 651 32.93 -12.38 21.19
C GLU A 651 33.76 -11.13 20.86
N ASP A 652 33.55 -10.50 19.71
CA ASP A 652 34.21 -9.23 19.34
C ASP A 652 33.87 -8.11 20.31
N CYS A 653 32.58 -7.88 20.57
CA CYS A 653 32.14 -6.86 21.51
C CYS A 653 32.62 -7.14 22.94
N ARG A 654 32.72 -8.41 23.36
CA ARG A 654 33.23 -8.79 24.68
C ARG A 654 34.72 -8.49 24.80
N LEU A 655 35.52 -8.84 23.78
CA LEU A 655 36.96 -8.60 23.78
C LEU A 655 37.30 -7.10 23.66
N ASN A 656 36.59 -6.35 22.80
CA ASN A 656 36.81 -4.91 22.64
C ASN A 656 36.43 -4.10 23.89
N ASN A 657 35.43 -4.56 24.66
CA ASN A 657 35.00 -3.90 25.89
C ASN A 657 35.53 -4.57 27.17
N ALA A 658 36.52 -5.47 27.07
CA ALA A 658 37.00 -6.27 28.19
C ALA A 658 37.40 -5.44 29.43
N TYR A 659 37.94 -4.24 29.22
CA TYR A 659 38.28 -3.30 30.31
C TYR A 659 37.06 -2.87 31.14
N ILE A 660 35.97 -2.47 30.47
CA ILE A 660 34.72 -2.05 31.13
C ILE A 660 34.09 -3.24 31.84
N LEU A 661 34.13 -4.40 31.21
CA LEU A 661 33.52 -5.61 31.73
C LEU A 661 34.26 -6.17 32.94
N ALA A 662 35.59 -6.08 32.97
CA ALA A 662 36.38 -6.53 34.12
C ALA A 662 36.18 -5.64 35.36
N ALA A 663 35.88 -4.35 35.18
CA ALA A 663 35.45 -3.47 36.25
C ALA A 663 34.02 -3.82 36.75
N VAL A 664 33.14 -4.25 35.85
CA VAL A 664 31.76 -4.67 36.18
C VAL A 664 31.72 -6.06 36.82
N GLU A 665 32.58 -7.00 36.42
CA GLU A 665 32.67 -8.35 37.01
C GLU A 665 33.02 -8.31 38.50
N GLN A 666 33.76 -7.29 38.96
CA GLN A 666 34.02 -7.05 40.39
C GLN A 666 32.76 -6.71 41.19
N THR A 667 31.70 -6.23 40.53
CA THR A 667 30.39 -5.90 41.15
C THR A 667 29.40 -7.06 41.18
N GLY A 668 29.80 -8.26 40.71
CA GLY A 668 29.04 -9.51 40.90
C GLY A 668 28.32 -10.06 39.66
N THR A 669 28.35 -9.39 38.51
CA THR A 669 27.75 -9.87 37.25
C THR A 669 28.75 -10.67 36.43
N LYS A 670 28.59 -12.00 36.38
CA LYS A 670 29.41 -12.87 35.51
C LYS A 670 28.86 -12.84 34.09
N ILE A 671 29.67 -12.38 33.14
CA ILE A 671 29.34 -12.41 31.72
C ILE A 671 29.56 -13.81 31.18
N LYS A 672 28.65 -14.28 30.34
CA LYS A 672 28.74 -15.62 29.77
C LYS A 672 29.89 -15.71 28.78
N LYS A 673 30.81 -16.66 28.99
CA LYS A 673 31.83 -17.04 28.01
C LYS A 673 31.36 -18.31 27.31
N TYR A 674 31.38 -18.33 25.98
CA TYR A 674 31.06 -19.53 25.21
C TYR A 674 32.24 -20.49 25.26
N THR A 675 31.94 -21.78 25.38
CA THR A 675 32.96 -22.82 25.47
C THR A 675 33.73 -22.96 24.14
N PRO A 676 35.07 -23.10 24.17
CA PRO A 676 35.87 -23.34 22.96
C PRO A 676 35.46 -24.67 22.29
N GLU A 677 35.01 -25.65 23.07
CA GLU A 677 34.47 -26.92 22.56
C GLU A 677 33.25 -26.67 21.67
N PHE A 678 32.28 -25.89 22.14
CA PHE A 678 31.10 -25.53 21.35
C PHE A 678 31.48 -24.78 20.06
N MET A 679 32.41 -23.84 20.12
CA MET A 679 32.90 -23.10 18.94
C MET A 679 33.64 -23.98 17.93
N SER A 680 34.20 -25.12 18.37
CA SER A 680 34.91 -26.08 17.51
C SER A 680 33.97 -26.97 16.71
N GLU A 681 32.76 -27.21 17.21
CA GLU A 681 31.74 -28.05 16.58
C GLU A 681 31.02 -27.35 15.41
N LEU A 682 31.04 -26.01 15.37
CA LEU A 682 30.29 -25.23 14.38
C LEU A 682 30.91 -25.34 12.96
N PRO A 683 30.09 -25.60 11.91
CA PRO A 683 30.54 -25.69 10.52
C PRO A 683 30.77 -24.30 9.89
N ILE A 684 31.71 -23.54 10.45
CA ILE A 684 31.97 -22.13 10.10
C ILE A 684 32.36 -21.96 8.62
N LYS A 685 33.31 -22.78 8.13
CA LYS A 685 33.82 -22.66 6.75
C LYS A 685 32.75 -23.02 5.71
N TYR A 686 31.99 -24.07 6.00
CA TYR A 686 30.85 -24.48 5.18
C TYR A 686 29.79 -23.37 5.04
N LEU A 687 29.38 -22.77 6.18
CA LEU A 687 28.40 -21.68 6.18
C LEU A 687 28.90 -20.47 5.36
N LEU A 688 30.19 -20.14 5.50
CA LEU A 688 30.80 -19.05 4.75
C LEU A 688 30.81 -19.32 3.23
N HIS A 689 31.13 -20.55 2.82
CA HIS A 689 31.13 -20.95 1.40
C HIS A 689 29.74 -20.84 0.77
N HIS A 690 28.69 -21.28 1.49
CA HIS A 690 27.32 -21.14 1.01
C HIS A 690 26.87 -19.66 0.98
N ALA A 691 27.24 -18.86 1.98
CA ALA A 691 26.97 -17.42 1.96
C ALA A 691 27.66 -16.71 0.79
N GLN A 692 28.85 -17.17 0.38
CA GLN A 692 29.59 -16.65 -0.77
C GLN A 692 28.95 -17.06 -2.11
N LYS A 693 28.48 -18.31 -2.24
CA LYS A 693 27.74 -18.77 -3.43
C LYS A 693 26.47 -17.94 -3.65
N ASP A 694 25.74 -17.63 -2.57
CA ASP A 694 24.49 -16.86 -2.59
C ASP A 694 24.69 -15.36 -2.25
N GLN A 695 25.69 -14.73 -2.88
CA GLN A 695 26.09 -13.35 -2.58
C GLN A 695 24.96 -12.31 -2.73
N SER A 696 24.01 -12.51 -3.65
CA SER A 696 22.87 -11.61 -3.86
C SER A 696 21.91 -11.60 -2.65
N SER A 697 21.69 -12.76 -2.05
CA SER A 697 20.76 -12.97 -0.94
C SER A 697 21.35 -12.57 0.43
N TYR A 698 22.68 -12.60 0.58
CA TYR A 698 23.39 -12.34 1.85
C TYR A 698 24.38 -11.18 1.80
N SER A 699 24.30 -10.31 0.79
CA SER A 699 25.23 -9.18 0.57
C SER A 699 25.49 -8.31 1.81
N GLY A 700 24.45 -8.05 2.60
CA GLY A 700 24.54 -7.25 3.83
C GLY A 700 25.21 -7.95 5.03
N LEU A 701 25.31 -9.28 5.02
CA LEU A 701 25.82 -10.11 6.13
C LEU A 701 27.23 -10.65 5.86
N PHE A 702 27.54 -11.04 4.61
CA PHE A 702 28.79 -11.71 4.26
C PHE A 702 30.04 -10.89 4.59
N GLY A 703 30.09 -9.61 4.19
CA GLY A 703 31.25 -8.74 4.46
C GLY A 703 31.59 -8.60 5.95
N PRO A 704 30.63 -8.23 6.81
CA PRO A 704 30.82 -8.19 8.27
C PRO A 704 31.19 -9.54 8.86
N LEU A 705 30.56 -10.63 8.42
CA LEU A 705 30.85 -11.97 8.90
C LEU A 705 32.30 -12.35 8.58
N LEU A 706 32.75 -12.10 7.36
CA LEU A 706 34.13 -12.34 6.93
C LEU A 706 35.13 -11.49 7.73
N LYS A 707 34.81 -10.22 7.98
CA LYS A 707 35.64 -9.36 8.84
C LYS A 707 35.82 -9.96 10.23
N LEU A 708 34.72 -10.36 10.88
CA LEU A 708 34.77 -10.98 12.22
C LEU A 708 35.51 -12.32 12.22
N LEU A 709 35.39 -13.09 11.13
CA LEU A 709 36.05 -14.38 11.01
C LEU A 709 37.57 -14.22 10.80
N ALA A 710 37.98 -13.23 9.99
CA ALA A 710 39.39 -12.89 9.81
C ALA A 710 40.05 -12.38 11.11
N THR A 711 39.29 -11.72 12.01
CA THR A 711 39.82 -11.27 13.31
C THR A 711 39.87 -12.38 14.35
N HIS A 712 38.82 -13.17 14.52
CA HIS A 712 38.76 -14.19 15.57
C HIS A 712 39.36 -15.54 15.17
N PHE A 713 39.22 -15.93 13.90
CA PHE A 713 39.60 -17.24 13.39
C PHE A 713 40.47 -17.16 12.13
N PRO A 714 41.65 -16.51 12.20
CA PRO A 714 42.54 -16.33 11.05
C PRO A 714 43.02 -17.65 10.43
N HIS A 715 43.06 -18.72 11.22
CA HIS A 715 43.39 -20.08 10.77
C HIS A 715 42.36 -20.70 9.82
N LEU A 716 41.14 -20.16 9.75
CA LEU A 716 40.11 -20.59 8.80
C LEU A 716 40.08 -19.74 7.52
N THR A 717 40.77 -18.60 7.51
CA THR A 717 40.86 -17.66 6.37
C THR A 717 42.23 -17.67 5.72
N LEU A 718 42.93 -18.80 5.71
CA LEU A 718 44.21 -18.91 5.03
C LEU A 718 44.00 -18.77 3.52
N VAL A 719 44.76 -17.87 2.88
CA VAL A 719 44.60 -17.55 1.46
C VAL A 719 44.76 -18.79 0.58
N GLU A 720 45.72 -19.65 0.93
CA GLU A 720 45.94 -20.92 0.23
C GLU A 720 44.69 -21.82 0.27
N ASP A 721 43.93 -21.85 1.39
CA ASP A 721 42.72 -22.68 1.48
C ASP A 721 41.64 -22.16 0.54
N TRP A 722 41.55 -20.85 0.38
CA TRP A 722 40.55 -20.20 -0.46
C TRP A 722 40.88 -20.33 -1.95
N LEU A 723 42.17 -20.30 -2.30
CA LEU A 723 42.63 -20.53 -3.68
C LEU A 723 42.39 -21.97 -4.11
N ASP A 724 42.65 -22.93 -3.23
CA ASP A 724 42.37 -24.35 -3.48
C ASP A 724 40.86 -24.58 -3.67
N ASP A 725 40.01 -23.94 -2.85
CA ASP A 725 38.54 -24.02 -2.96
C ASP A 725 38.01 -23.52 -4.31
N MET A 726 38.67 -22.51 -4.92
CA MET A 726 38.33 -21.96 -6.25
C MET A 726 38.81 -22.85 -7.40
N ALA A 727 39.86 -23.63 -7.19
CA ALA A 727 40.43 -24.53 -8.21
C ALA A 727 39.63 -25.85 -8.34
N ILE A 728 38.84 -26.21 -7.32
CA ILE A 728 38.03 -27.45 -7.30
C ILE A 728 36.77 -27.27 -8.17
N GLN A 729 36.86 -27.59 -9.45
CA GLN A 729 35.69 -27.71 -10.33
C GLN A 729 34.95 -29.03 -10.08
N THR A 730 33.63 -28.97 -9.94
CA THR A 730 32.78 -30.13 -9.63
C THR A 730 31.87 -30.48 -10.80
N GLU A 731 32.02 -31.69 -11.33
CA GLU A 731 31.00 -32.33 -12.15
C GLU A 731 30.19 -33.29 -11.27
N TYR A 732 28.96 -32.92 -10.92
CA TYR A 732 28.09 -33.77 -10.12
C TYR A 732 27.67 -35.02 -10.91
N LYS A 733 28.04 -36.21 -10.42
CA LYS A 733 27.54 -37.50 -10.93
C LYS A 733 26.97 -38.34 -9.77
N PRO A 734 25.71 -38.78 -9.83
CA PRO A 734 25.08 -39.50 -8.73
C PRO A 734 25.55 -40.97 -8.74
N THR A 735 26.64 -41.25 -8.03
CA THR A 735 27.06 -42.63 -7.73
C THR A 735 26.85 -42.92 -6.25
N HIS A 736 26.01 -43.91 -5.92
CA HIS A 736 25.91 -44.40 -4.55
C HIS A 736 27.22 -45.07 -4.13
N ILE A 737 27.77 -44.62 -3.00
CA ILE A 737 28.97 -45.20 -2.38
C ILE A 737 28.52 -45.62 -0.99
N SER A 738 28.72 -46.89 -0.64
CA SER A 738 28.37 -47.43 0.68
C SER A 738 29.58 -47.37 1.61
N GLU A 739 29.38 -47.20 2.91
CA GLU A 739 30.46 -47.20 3.92
C GLU A 739 31.30 -48.48 3.85
N ILE A 740 30.65 -49.62 3.60
CA ILE A 740 31.31 -50.93 3.48
C ILE A 740 32.26 -50.96 2.28
N SER A 741 31.84 -50.40 1.14
CA SER A 741 32.70 -50.32 -0.06
C SER A 741 33.95 -49.45 0.14
N VAL A 742 33.88 -48.47 1.05
CA VAL A 742 35.00 -47.60 1.41
C VAL A 742 36.01 -48.35 2.29
N ILE A 743 35.52 -49.09 3.30
CA ILE A 743 36.36 -49.89 4.20
C ILE A 743 37.06 -51.03 3.44
N GLU A 744 36.35 -51.74 2.57
CA GLU A 744 36.95 -52.78 1.72
C GLU A 744 38.01 -52.23 0.77
N ALA A 745 37.76 -51.06 0.17
CA ALA A 745 38.74 -50.45 -0.74
C ALA A 745 39.99 -49.91 -0.02
N PHE A 746 39.87 -49.47 1.23
CA PHE A 746 41.01 -49.00 2.04
C PHE A 746 41.77 -50.14 2.75
N SER A 747 41.16 -51.31 2.93
CA SER A 747 41.86 -52.50 3.45
C SER A 747 42.63 -53.24 2.35
N GLU A 748 42.16 -53.20 1.10
CA GLU A 748 42.82 -53.84 -0.06
C GLU A 748 43.85 -52.96 -0.79
N ILE A 749 44.39 -51.91 -0.16
CA ILE A 749 45.30 -50.93 -0.83
C ILE A 749 46.53 -51.61 -1.44
N GLU A 750 47.16 -52.52 -0.70
CA GLU A 750 48.38 -53.22 -1.15
C GLU A 750 48.09 -54.31 -2.20
N ASN A 751 46.89 -54.91 -2.16
CA ASN A 751 46.50 -56.02 -3.03
C ASN A 751 45.84 -55.55 -4.35
N ASN A 752 45.09 -54.44 -4.32
CA ASN A 752 44.36 -53.92 -5.49
C ASN A 752 44.23 -52.38 -5.47
N PRO A 753 45.30 -51.64 -5.84
CA PRO A 753 45.31 -50.18 -5.79
C PRO A 753 44.32 -49.52 -6.77
N LEU A 754 43.88 -50.23 -7.82
CA LEU A 754 42.95 -49.73 -8.83
C LEU A 754 41.52 -49.56 -8.27
N LYS A 755 41.09 -50.43 -7.36
CA LYS A 755 39.77 -50.35 -6.70
C LYS A 755 39.70 -49.10 -5.81
N CYS A 756 40.74 -48.84 -5.04
CA CYS A 756 40.88 -47.64 -4.21
C CYS A 756 40.96 -46.36 -5.05
N ALA A 757 41.75 -46.37 -6.15
CA ALA A 757 41.86 -45.21 -7.03
C ALA A 757 40.52 -44.80 -7.68
N LYS A 758 39.73 -45.78 -8.15
CA LYS A 758 38.38 -45.53 -8.70
C LYS A 758 37.43 -44.96 -7.65
N LEU A 759 37.52 -45.45 -6.41
CA LEU A 759 36.70 -44.95 -5.30
C LEU A 759 37.05 -43.49 -4.97
N LEU A 760 38.34 -43.16 -4.81
CA LEU A 760 38.79 -41.79 -4.55
C LEU A 760 38.41 -40.83 -5.68
N GLN A 761 38.54 -41.24 -6.94
CA GLN A 761 38.07 -40.46 -8.10
C GLN A 761 36.56 -40.22 -8.09
N ASN A 762 35.77 -41.19 -7.61
CA ASN A 762 34.32 -41.02 -7.48
C ASN A 762 33.96 -40.11 -6.30
N LEU A 763 34.69 -40.17 -5.20
CA LEU A 763 34.55 -39.20 -4.10
C LEU A 763 34.87 -37.78 -4.57
N LEU A 764 35.92 -37.59 -5.37
CA LEU A 764 36.25 -36.30 -5.98
C LEU A 764 35.18 -35.74 -6.94
N LYS A 765 34.13 -36.50 -7.28
CA LYS A 765 32.98 -36.01 -8.09
C LYS A 765 31.74 -35.64 -7.28
N LYS A 766 31.63 -36.08 -6.01
CA LYS A 766 30.48 -35.77 -5.12
C LYS A 766 30.63 -34.42 -4.45
N GLU A 767 29.61 -33.74 -3.93
CA GLU A 767 29.85 -32.54 -3.11
C GLU A 767 30.57 -32.86 -1.79
N ALA A 768 31.31 -31.90 -1.23
CA ALA A 768 32.12 -32.14 -0.02
C ALA A 768 31.27 -32.56 1.20
N ILE A 769 30.00 -32.14 1.25
CA ILE A 769 29.02 -32.52 2.28
C ILE A 769 28.73 -34.02 2.23
N ASP A 770 28.56 -34.58 1.03
CA ASP A 770 28.24 -36.01 0.83
C ASP A 770 29.43 -36.94 1.16
N ILE A 771 30.65 -36.39 1.16
CA ILE A 771 31.89 -37.12 1.48
C ILE A 771 32.13 -37.11 2.99
N TRP A 772 31.66 -36.08 3.70
CA TRP A 772 31.94 -35.85 5.12
C TRP A 772 31.56 -37.03 6.05
N PRO A 773 30.46 -37.78 5.85
CA PRO A 773 30.16 -39.00 6.62
C PRO A 773 31.30 -40.02 6.66
N PHE A 774 32.12 -40.09 5.61
CA PHE A 774 33.22 -41.05 5.51
C PHE A 774 34.53 -40.56 6.15
N VAL A 775 34.56 -39.37 6.78
CA VAL A 775 35.80 -38.73 7.26
C VAL A 775 36.53 -39.55 8.34
N GLU A 776 35.78 -40.21 9.25
CA GLU A 776 36.39 -41.00 10.32
C GLU A 776 37.06 -42.25 9.76
N ILE A 777 36.39 -42.95 8.84
CA ILE A 777 36.95 -44.10 8.12
C ILE A 777 38.17 -43.66 7.29
N PHE A 778 38.05 -42.55 6.57
CA PHE A 778 39.12 -41.99 5.74
C PHE A 778 40.39 -41.68 6.54
N THR A 779 40.25 -41.04 7.70
CA THR A 779 41.39 -40.67 8.55
C THR A 779 41.98 -41.84 9.32
N GLN A 780 41.19 -42.86 9.69
CA GLN A 780 41.69 -44.09 10.32
C GLN A 780 42.66 -44.85 9.40
N HIS A 781 42.38 -44.88 8.10
CA HIS A 781 43.21 -45.55 7.12
C HIS A 781 44.39 -44.71 6.61
N ALA A 782 44.62 -43.50 7.14
CA ALA A 782 45.70 -42.61 6.71
C ALA A 782 47.09 -43.28 6.73
N LYS A 783 47.36 -44.10 7.75
CA LYS A 783 48.63 -44.84 7.90
C LYS A 783 48.86 -45.87 6.80
N ASN A 784 47.80 -46.44 6.22
CA ASN A 784 47.91 -47.45 5.16
C ASN A 784 48.46 -46.87 3.85
N PHE A 785 48.29 -45.55 3.62
CA PHE A 785 48.82 -44.86 2.44
C PHE A 785 50.33 -44.58 2.51
N LEU A 786 50.96 -44.82 3.67
CA LEU A 786 52.40 -44.66 3.93
C LEU A 786 53.23 -45.91 3.58
N GLY A 787 52.60 -46.99 3.10
CA GLY A 787 53.29 -48.23 2.74
C GLY A 787 54.19 -48.07 1.51
N ASP A 788 55.33 -48.77 1.48
CA ASP A 788 56.32 -48.70 0.39
C ASP A 788 55.78 -49.19 -0.97
N ASN A 789 54.73 -50.02 -0.96
CA ASN A 789 54.11 -50.59 -2.17
C ASN A 789 52.97 -49.73 -2.75
N VAL A 790 52.67 -48.56 -2.17
CA VAL A 790 51.53 -47.74 -2.59
C VAL A 790 51.92 -46.81 -3.75
N PRO A 791 51.19 -46.82 -4.89
CA PRO A 791 51.48 -45.93 -6.01
C PRO A 791 51.31 -44.45 -5.65
N ARG A 792 52.23 -43.61 -6.13
CA ARG A 792 52.19 -42.16 -5.91
C ARG A 792 50.86 -41.51 -6.31
N TYR A 793 50.28 -41.97 -7.43
CA TYR A 793 48.98 -41.51 -7.91
C TYR A 793 47.86 -41.65 -6.86
N LEU A 794 47.88 -42.74 -6.07
CA LEU A 794 46.89 -42.97 -5.03
C LEU A 794 47.07 -42.03 -3.84
N GLN A 795 48.32 -41.73 -3.47
CA GLN A 795 48.64 -40.76 -2.42
C GLN A 795 48.24 -39.33 -2.82
N ASP A 796 48.40 -38.96 -4.09
CA ASP A 796 47.94 -37.67 -4.61
C ASP A 796 46.41 -37.58 -4.60
N LEU A 797 45.69 -38.64 -5.00
CA LEU A 797 44.22 -38.70 -4.89
C LEU A 797 43.73 -38.59 -3.44
N TYR A 798 44.41 -39.23 -2.49
CA TYR A 798 44.08 -39.10 -1.06
C TYR A 798 44.24 -37.64 -0.60
N ARG A 799 45.35 -36.99 -0.95
CA ARG A 799 45.59 -35.58 -0.63
C ARG A 799 44.47 -34.69 -1.18
N ASP A 800 44.04 -34.91 -2.42
CA ASP A 800 43.01 -34.09 -3.05
C ASP A 800 41.63 -34.29 -2.37
N VAL A 801 41.29 -35.52 -1.98
CA VAL A 801 40.08 -35.80 -1.19
C VAL A 801 40.16 -35.15 0.19
N TRP A 802 41.34 -35.14 0.82
CA TRP A 802 41.56 -34.50 2.11
C TRP A 802 41.35 -32.98 2.04
N PHE A 803 41.93 -32.30 1.04
CA PHE A 803 41.71 -30.87 0.84
C PHE A 803 40.25 -30.54 0.60
N ARG A 804 39.52 -31.45 -0.05
CA ARG A 804 38.10 -31.30 -0.27
C ARG A 804 37.28 -31.42 1.01
N LEU A 805 37.61 -32.35 1.89
CA LEU A 805 37.01 -32.46 3.22
C LEU A 805 37.33 -31.23 4.08
N ASN A 806 38.52 -30.64 3.92
CA ASN A 806 38.95 -29.43 4.63
C ASN A 806 38.07 -28.20 4.35
N THR A 807 37.22 -28.23 3.32
CA THR A 807 36.26 -27.16 3.00
C THR A 807 35.03 -27.12 3.92
N VAL A 808 34.67 -28.25 4.55
CA VAL A 808 33.43 -28.38 5.34
C VAL A 808 33.67 -28.05 6.81
N LEU A 809 34.44 -28.89 7.50
CA LEU A 809 34.67 -28.85 8.95
C LEU A 809 36.17 -29.02 9.26
N PRO A 810 37.01 -28.04 8.89
CA PRO A 810 38.48 -28.15 8.95
C PRO A 810 39.02 -28.51 10.33
N ARG A 811 38.50 -27.90 11.40
CA ARG A 811 38.98 -28.16 12.78
C ARG A 811 38.81 -29.62 13.20
N ARG A 812 37.65 -30.21 12.92
CA ARG A 812 37.40 -31.63 13.22
C ARG A 812 38.29 -32.54 12.36
N LEU A 813 38.46 -32.21 11.08
CA LEU A 813 39.36 -32.95 10.19
C LEU A 813 40.80 -32.96 10.74
N TRP A 814 41.31 -31.80 11.16
CA TRP A 814 42.65 -31.65 11.70
C TRP A 814 42.86 -32.52 12.95
N VAL A 815 41.93 -32.46 13.90
CA VAL A 815 41.99 -33.28 15.12
C VAL A 815 41.97 -34.78 14.78
N LEU A 816 41.09 -35.21 13.86
CA LEU A 816 41.03 -36.61 13.42
C LEU A 816 42.31 -37.06 12.70
N THR A 817 42.92 -36.19 11.87
CA THR A 817 44.19 -36.51 11.23
C THR A 817 45.34 -36.67 12.22
N VAL A 818 45.44 -35.75 13.19
CA VAL A 818 46.51 -35.80 14.19
C VAL A 818 46.35 -37.04 15.07
N LYS A 819 45.12 -37.32 15.52
CA LYS A 819 44.79 -38.51 16.32
C LYS A 819 45.22 -39.82 15.66
N ASN A 820 45.05 -39.94 14.34
CA ASN A 820 45.33 -41.18 13.63
C ASN A 820 46.79 -41.30 13.15
N LEU A 821 47.53 -40.20 13.00
CA LEU A 821 48.92 -40.20 12.50
C LEU A 821 49.98 -40.23 13.61
N VAL A 822 49.64 -39.90 14.85
CA VAL A 822 50.54 -39.96 16.03
C VAL A 822 50.47 -41.37 16.65
N GLU A 823 51.60 -41.95 17.07
CA GLU A 823 51.68 -43.34 17.54
C GLU A 823 51.35 -43.54 19.03
N ASP A 824 51.58 -42.54 19.89
CA ASP A 824 51.36 -42.63 21.34
C ASP A 824 50.19 -41.74 21.82
N CYS A 825 48.96 -42.27 21.85
CA CYS A 825 47.78 -41.51 22.28
C CYS A 825 47.07 -42.04 23.55
N SER A 826 47.67 -42.95 24.32
CA SER A 826 47.04 -43.48 25.54
C SER A 826 47.06 -42.52 26.74
N SER A 827 47.84 -41.42 26.70
CA SER A 827 48.03 -40.50 27.82
C SER A 827 47.55 -39.06 27.61
N LEU A 828 46.99 -38.70 26.44
CA LEU A 828 46.55 -37.33 26.12
C LEU A 828 45.05 -37.27 25.84
N SER A 829 44.25 -37.05 26.87
CA SER A 829 42.79 -36.94 26.77
C SER A 829 42.27 -35.65 26.13
N ARG A 830 43.16 -34.68 25.84
CA ARG A 830 42.81 -33.38 25.25
C ARG A 830 43.88 -32.96 24.25
N ILE A 831 43.67 -33.23 22.97
CA ILE A 831 44.47 -32.63 21.91
C ILE A 831 43.91 -31.22 21.66
N ASP A 832 44.26 -30.26 22.52
CA ASP A 832 44.13 -28.85 22.14
C ASP A 832 45.28 -28.54 21.18
N VAL A 833 45.08 -28.92 19.90
CA VAL A 833 45.99 -28.64 18.77
C VAL A 833 46.40 -27.16 18.72
N ALA A 834 45.57 -26.28 19.29
CA ALA A 834 45.82 -24.85 19.38
C ALA A 834 46.74 -24.42 20.54
N GLU A 835 46.82 -25.19 21.64
CA GLU A 835 47.72 -24.89 22.75
C GLU A 835 49.16 -25.31 22.45
N ASP A 836 49.35 -26.51 21.86
CA ASP A 836 50.66 -26.99 21.46
C ASP A 836 50.68 -27.59 20.03
N PRO A 837 50.81 -26.72 19.00
CA PRO A 837 50.99 -27.11 17.60
C PRO A 837 52.16 -28.07 17.32
N LEU A 838 53.18 -28.14 18.18
CA LEU A 838 54.37 -28.96 17.94
C LEU A 838 54.07 -30.46 18.04
N GLN A 839 52.97 -30.84 18.69
CA GLN A 839 52.54 -32.24 18.79
C GLN A 839 52.30 -32.88 17.41
N ILE A 840 51.92 -32.09 16.42
CA ILE A 840 51.68 -32.55 15.04
C ILE A 840 52.97 -33.12 14.41
N MET A 841 54.14 -32.60 14.79
CA MET A 841 55.43 -33.06 14.26
C MET A 841 55.88 -34.39 14.84
N ARG A 842 55.22 -34.89 15.90
CA ARG A 842 55.46 -36.23 16.47
C ARG A 842 54.66 -37.32 15.75
N CYS A 843 54.42 -37.14 14.45
CA CYS A 843 53.75 -38.12 13.60
C CYS A 843 54.72 -39.23 13.15
N ASP A 844 54.17 -40.32 12.63
CA ASP A 844 54.92 -41.44 12.05
C ASP A 844 56.01 -40.95 11.07
N GLU A 845 57.26 -41.40 11.27
CA GLU A 845 58.43 -40.94 10.50
C GLU A 845 58.28 -41.15 8.99
N ARG A 846 57.47 -42.12 8.57
CA ARG A 846 57.20 -42.40 7.15
C ARG A 846 56.49 -41.25 6.44
N VAL A 847 55.77 -40.40 7.17
CA VAL A 847 55.11 -39.21 6.62
C VAL A 847 56.13 -38.25 6.00
N PHE A 848 57.31 -38.08 6.62
CA PHE A 848 58.37 -37.19 6.11
C PHE A 848 58.94 -37.65 4.77
N ARG A 849 58.80 -38.94 4.43
CA ARG A 849 59.22 -39.50 3.13
C ARG A 849 58.12 -39.42 2.07
N CYS A 850 56.87 -39.19 2.48
CA CYS A 850 55.70 -39.21 1.61
C CYS A 850 55.16 -37.80 1.36
N ALA A 851 55.61 -37.15 0.27
CA ALA A 851 55.29 -35.75 0.00
C ALA A 851 53.77 -35.35 0.02
N PRO A 852 52.79 -36.15 -0.44
CA PRO A 852 51.37 -35.78 -0.38
C PRO A 852 50.82 -35.80 1.05
N MET A 853 51.26 -36.76 1.88
CA MET A 853 50.90 -36.81 3.29
C MET A 853 51.61 -35.71 4.09
N TYR A 854 52.87 -35.45 3.76
CA TYR A 854 53.62 -34.34 4.35
C TYR A 854 52.96 -32.99 4.05
N ALA A 855 52.45 -32.77 2.84
CA ALA A 855 51.69 -31.58 2.49
C ALA A 855 50.42 -31.41 3.35
N VAL A 856 49.70 -32.49 3.63
CA VAL A 856 48.55 -32.49 4.54
C VAL A 856 48.97 -32.09 5.96
N VAL A 857 50.02 -32.71 6.50
CA VAL A 857 50.53 -32.40 7.84
C VAL A 857 51.02 -30.95 7.95
N LEU A 858 51.73 -30.44 6.93
CA LEU A 858 52.15 -29.03 6.87
C LEU A 858 50.95 -28.08 6.84
N ARG A 859 49.87 -28.43 6.14
CA ARG A 859 48.63 -27.63 6.13
C ARG A 859 48.01 -27.55 7.53
N VAL A 860 47.88 -28.69 8.20
CA VAL A 860 47.36 -28.76 9.58
C VAL A 860 48.23 -27.96 10.53
N LEU A 861 49.56 -28.02 10.36
CA LEU A 861 50.53 -27.30 11.17
C LEU A 861 50.46 -25.78 11.00
N ARG A 862 50.34 -25.29 9.76
CA ARG A 862 50.17 -23.85 9.50
C ARG A 862 48.89 -23.33 10.14
N ALA A 863 47.81 -24.09 10.02
CA ALA A 863 46.53 -23.74 10.60
C ALA A 863 46.55 -23.76 12.13
N SER A 864 47.19 -24.75 12.75
CA SER A 864 47.33 -24.83 14.21
C SER A 864 48.20 -23.70 14.78
N LEU A 865 49.30 -23.33 14.11
CA LEU A 865 50.12 -22.16 14.46
C LEU A 865 49.30 -20.87 14.41
N ALA A 866 48.51 -20.67 13.35
CA ALA A 866 47.62 -19.52 13.24
C ALA A 866 46.55 -19.51 14.34
N SER A 867 46.01 -20.68 14.70
CA SER A 867 45.03 -20.84 15.78
C SER A 867 45.65 -20.51 17.14
N SER A 868 46.86 -21.01 17.41
CA SER A 868 47.61 -20.76 18.64
C SER A 868 47.90 -19.28 18.86
N ARG A 869 48.33 -18.58 17.80
CA ARG A 869 48.54 -17.12 17.82
C ARG A 869 47.25 -16.35 18.16
N SER A 870 46.12 -16.75 17.58
CA SER A 870 44.82 -16.14 17.86
C SER A 870 44.35 -16.41 19.30
N GLN A 871 44.46 -17.66 19.76
CA GLN A 871 44.08 -18.04 21.13
C GLN A 871 44.91 -17.30 22.17
N LEU A 872 46.23 -17.16 21.97
CA LEU A 872 47.09 -16.37 22.85
C LEU A 872 46.69 -14.89 22.87
N MET A 873 46.28 -14.32 21.73
CA MET A 873 45.76 -12.95 21.65
C MET A 873 44.44 -12.79 22.40
N GLN A 874 43.49 -13.72 22.22
CA GLN A 874 42.20 -13.71 22.90
C GLN A 874 42.36 -13.93 24.42
N HIS A 875 43.24 -14.86 24.81
CA HIS A 875 43.58 -15.11 26.21
C HIS A 875 44.17 -13.85 26.87
N PHE A 876 45.07 -13.14 26.18
CA PHE A 876 45.61 -11.88 26.66
C PHE A 876 44.52 -10.82 26.90
N LEU A 877 43.66 -10.57 25.90
CA LEU A 877 42.57 -9.59 25.99
C LEU A 877 41.53 -9.95 27.07
N SER A 878 41.30 -11.25 27.30
CA SER A 878 40.31 -11.73 28.27
C SER A 878 40.79 -11.72 29.72
N ASN A 879 42.11 -11.72 29.96
CA ASN A 879 42.72 -11.85 31.28
C ASN A 879 43.57 -10.61 31.62
N LEU A 880 42.91 -9.47 31.75
CA LEU A 880 43.48 -8.23 32.25
C LEU A 880 43.72 -8.34 33.78
N LYS A 881 44.92 -8.00 34.23
CA LYS A 881 45.28 -7.99 35.66
C LYS A 881 45.25 -6.55 36.18
N PHE A 882 44.53 -6.34 37.27
CA PHE A 882 44.43 -5.04 37.95
C PHE A 882 45.28 -5.04 39.22
N GLU A 883 45.93 -3.92 39.54
CA GLU A 883 46.52 -3.67 40.86
C GLU A 883 45.42 -3.37 41.90
N GLN A 884 45.76 -3.48 43.19
CA GLN A 884 44.88 -3.12 44.32
C GLN A 884 44.39 -1.65 44.30
N SER A 885 44.97 -0.80 43.44
CA SER A 885 44.60 0.61 43.19
C SER A 885 43.62 0.80 42.02
N GLY A 886 43.24 -0.27 41.29
CA GLY A 886 42.39 -0.19 40.10
C GLY A 886 43.10 0.22 38.80
N GLN A 887 44.42 0.39 38.82
CA GLN A 887 45.23 0.58 37.60
C GLN A 887 45.63 -0.76 36.98
N VAL A 888 45.66 -0.82 35.65
CA VAL A 888 46.04 -2.02 34.88
C VAL A 888 47.56 -2.22 35.01
N MET A 889 47.98 -3.43 35.41
CA MET A 889 49.40 -3.79 35.49
C MET A 889 50.04 -3.85 34.09
N ASN A 890 51.30 -3.38 33.94
CA ASN A 890 52.12 -3.36 32.72
C ASN A 890 51.68 -4.32 31.60
N GLU A 891 50.89 -3.82 30.64
CA GLU A 891 50.45 -4.57 29.46
C GLU A 891 51.60 -4.80 28.45
N SER A 892 52.59 -3.89 28.42
CA SER A 892 53.74 -3.93 27.52
C SER A 892 54.57 -5.19 27.67
N ASP A 893 54.87 -5.57 28.90
CA ASP A 893 55.79 -6.66 29.22
C ASP A 893 55.14 -8.02 28.87
N ARG A 894 53.83 -8.14 29.13
CA ARG A 894 53.05 -9.33 28.76
C ARG A 894 52.88 -9.45 27.24
N GLU A 895 52.73 -8.35 26.54
CA GLU A 895 52.68 -8.37 25.07
C GLU A 895 54.04 -8.76 24.46
N GLU A 896 55.15 -8.31 25.07
CA GLU A 896 56.49 -8.75 24.70
C GLU A 896 56.71 -10.24 24.96
N MET A 897 56.29 -10.76 26.12
CA MET A 897 56.35 -12.20 26.42
C MET A 897 55.53 -13.04 25.43
N ARG A 898 54.33 -12.56 25.04
CA ARG A 898 53.51 -13.22 23.99
C ARG A 898 54.26 -13.26 22.67
N ARG A 899 54.84 -12.14 22.23
CA ARG A 899 55.62 -12.06 20.99
C ARG A 899 56.83 -12.99 21.02
N ALA A 900 57.55 -13.03 22.14
CA ALA A 900 58.69 -13.93 22.35
C ALA A 900 58.27 -15.41 22.31
N CYS A 901 57.15 -15.78 22.94
CA CYS A 901 56.62 -17.15 22.93
C CYS A 901 56.26 -17.60 21.50
N ILE A 902 55.54 -16.77 20.74
CA ILE A 902 55.21 -17.05 19.33
C ILE A 902 56.48 -17.18 18.49
N ALA A 903 57.46 -16.29 18.68
CA ALA A 903 58.73 -16.34 17.96
C ALA A 903 59.54 -17.61 18.28
N ALA A 904 59.60 -18.01 19.55
CA ALA A 904 60.26 -19.24 19.98
C ALA A 904 59.59 -20.48 19.39
N GLN A 905 58.26 -20.53 19.39
CA GLN A 905 57.48 -21.62 18.82
C GLN A 905 57.72 -21.79 17.32
N VAL A 906 57.73 -20.69 16.56
CA VAL A 906 58.04 -20.71 15.12
C VAL A 906 59.50 -21.11 14.89
N SER A 907 60.44 -20.61 15.71
CA SER A 907 61.87 -20.93 15.58
C SER A 907 62.16 -22.41 15.83
N TYR A 908 61.52 -23.01 16.83
CA TYR A 908 61.65 -24.44 17.11
C TYR A 908 61.14 -25.30 15.94
N LEU A 909 60.10 -24.83 15.26
CA LEU A 909 59.52 -25.52 14.12
C LEU A 909 60.42 -25.46 12.88
N VAL A 910 61.08 -24.32 12.66
CA VAL A 910 62.12 -24.17 11.63
C VAL A 910 63.34 -25.04 11.95
N LEU A 911 63.73 -25.13 13.21
CA LEU A 911 64.84 -25.99 13.65
C LEU A 911 64.56 -27.48 13.48
N PHE A 912 63.30 -27.91 13.54
CA PHE A 912 62.93 -29.31 13.25
C PHE A 912 62.92 -29.61 11.75
N TYR A 913 62.80 -28.57 10.91
CA TYR A 913 62.82 -28.70 9.45
C TYR A 913 64.24 -28.80 8.87
N PHE A 914 65.22 -28.21 9.56
CA PHE A 914 66.65 -28.32 9.27
C PHE A 914 67.25 -29.53 9.98
#